data_AF-A0A6B0ZSK4-F1
#
_entry.id   AF-A0A6B0ZSK4-F1
#
_cell.length_a   1.000
_cell.length_b   1.000
_cell.length_c   1.000
_cell.angle_alpha   90.00
_cell.angle_beta   90.00
_cell.angle_gamma   90.00
#
_symmetry.space_group_name_H-M   'P 1'
#
loop_
_entity.id
_entity.type
_entity.pdbx_description
1 polymer ?
#
loop_
_entity_poly.entity_id
_entity_poly.type
_entity_poly.pdbx_seq_one_letter_code
_entity_poly.pdbx_strand_id
1 'polypeptide(L)'
;MKARSWLYSLFAILLAFSLVATACGNDDDDPGVSDDPSAPSDEPSDEPSDEPGEAPSDEPGEAPSDEQADAPSDEPSDGPAEDAVVMEEIGPPEDTVVTVCDAPSFTQIYAKVMSNRGFAENRGFEIDFVACHSGPAQAAALVSGQVDIALNTPDNMLGIRNADFDVVMFAQAVDNHFFDIVVSNNFGEIDCPQGDWECAMAALNGTRVGVVARGAAAEQIARQLLDSAGFDPDDTTYIATGLAGTTLAALESDEVDWAITFEPGLSRAELDDIGYAPFRLRAGDGPTELDWPSAVIITARSYWDANPNTVLNYRAAILESMEWLRDPANRDAVLEELDAHLGLDPDVAEYVFDRNIGSMTVTAELDPVRIQNNVDYAVGRGILAEAQEFGEFAVGPGIDVILPAALVPETTTVSICQAPSFNGMIAHIAVEEGFLSDRGVTGEFVQCPSGPANAAALIAGDVQFVGNTPDNMLGIRNAGFDVVMFQQLVDKHFFDIVVSNNFGPIDCEQGDWQCAMQELEGTNVGVVARGAAAEQIARQLVDSAGLDPDGATYIATGLSGTTLAALSSGEVDWAITFEPGLSQAVVDDIGYAPFNLRAGDGPSELDWPSLVNTTSRQFAEENPNTVAIFARASRQAMDFMRNPANREEVLAYMRNFLSLEGAVAETVFDSNIGSLSLNGALQPARIQNNVDYAVGRGILEEAQDFDEFTVSP
;
A
#
# COMPACT_ATOMS: atom_id res chain seq x y z
N MET A 1 43.56 10.39 54.70
CA MET A 1 42.85 9.35 55.49
C MET A 1 41.37 9.47 55.16
N LYS A 2 40.72 8.36 54.79
CA LYS A 2 39.30 8.20 54.41
C LYS A 2 38.94 8.48 52.94
N ALA A 3 39.35 7.55 52.08
CA ALA A 3 38.52 6.98 51.02
C ALA A 3 37.93 5.66 51.54
N ARG A 4 36.77 5.24 51.02
CA ARG A 4 35.95 4.02 51.33
C ARG A 4 34.66 4.31 52.10
N SER A 5 33.56 4.56 51.37
CA SER A 5 32.18 4.31 51.82
C SER A 5 31.13 4.41 50.69
N TRP A 6 31.43 3.92 49.47
CA TRP A 6 30.44 3.93 48.38
C TRP A 6 30.56 2.70 47.47
N LEU A 7 30.62 1.53 48.09
CA LEU A 7 30.75 0.23 47.40
C LEU A 7 29.98 -0.91 48.09
N TYR A 8 29.06 -0.59 49.00
CA TYR A 8 28.29 -1.60 49.77
C TYR A 8 26.76 -1.48 49.67
N SER A 9 26.23 -0.61 48.81
CA SER A 9 24.77 -0.50 48.58
C SER A 9 24.31 -1.10 47.26
N LEU A 10 25.19 -1.74 46.50
CA LEU A 10 24.92 -2.32 45.17
C LEU A 10 24.80 -3.85 45.16
N PHE A 11 24.56 -4.47 46.33
CA PHE A 11 24.53 -5.94 46.47
C PHE A 11 23.36 -6.48 47.31
N ALA A 12 22.25 -5.73 47.43
CA ALA A 12 21.13 -6.10 48.30
C ALA A 12 19.73 -5.89 47.68
N ILE A 13 19.59 -5.98 46.36
CA ILE A 13 18.29 -6.08 45.67
C ILE A 13 18.41 -7.15 44.56
N LEU A 14 18.79 -8.35 44.97
CA LEU A 14 18.77 -9.59 44.18
C LEU A 14 18.63 -10.72 45.21
N LEU A 15 17.39 -10.97 45.69
CA LEU A 15 16.89 -12.18 46.37
C LEU A 15 15.71 -11.86 47.32
N ALA A 16 14.49 -11.85 46.78
CA ALA A 16 13.20 -12.16 47.41
C ALA A 16 12.14 -11.86 46.33
N PHE A 17 11.43 -12.82 45.74
CA PHE A 17 10.45 -13.66 46.39
C PHE A 17 10.23 -14.96 45.59
N SER A 18 10.14 -16.08 46.30
CA SER A 18 9.46 -17.29 45.83
C SER A 18 8.58 -17.85 46.96
N LEU A 19 7.41 -18.33 46.55
CA LEU A 19 6.52 -19.33 47.20
C LEU A 19 5.77 -18.99 48.50
N VAL A 20 4.43 -18.96 48.38
CA VAL A 20 3.50 -19.64 49.31
C VAL A 20 2.40 -20.35 48.52
N ALA A 21 2.06 -21.55 48.98
CA ALA A 21 1.28 -22.59 48.33
C ALA A 21 -0.21 -22.64 48.73
N THR A 22 -0.95 -23.38 47.91
CA THR A 22 -2.22 -24.12 48.06
C THR A 22 -2.86 -24.29 49.46
N ALA A 23 -4.20 -24.20 49.48
CA ALA A 23 -5.07 -25.02 50.34
C ALA A 23 -6.43 -25.28 49.66
N CYS A 24 -6.85 -26.55 49.68
CA CYS A 24 -8.03 -27.14 49.04
C CYS A 24 -9.28 -27.18 49.95
N GLY A 25 -10.44 -27.45 49.33
CA GLY A 25 -11.54 -28.27 49.86
C GLY A 25 -12.94 -27.65 49.68
N ASN A 26 -13.75 -28.08 48.70
CA ASN A 26 -14.70 -29.24 48.68
C ASN A 26 -15.94 -29.00 49.59
N ASP A 27 -17.20 -29.30 49.28
CA ASP A 27 -17.81 -30.33 48.42
C ASP A 27 -19.36 -30.12 48.28
N ASP A 28 -19.93 -30.71 47.20
CA ASP A 28 -21.26 -31.37 47.05
C ASP A 28 -22.59 -30.55 47.05
N ASP A 29 -23.63 -30.77 46.22
CA ASP A 29 -24.20 -31.97 45.57
C ASP A 29 -25.01 -31.65 44.27
N ASP A 30 -25.10 -32.65 43.38
CA ASP A 30 -25.80 -32.81 42.06
C ASP A 30 -27.30 -33.26 42.23
N PRO A 31 -28.04 -33.91 41.28
CA PRO A 31 -28.46 -33.68 39.87
C PRO A 31 -30.00 -33.74 39.63
N GLY A 32 -30.46 -33.56 38.36
CA GLY A 32 -31.68 -34.19 37.80
C GLY A 32 -32.37 -33.44 36.65
N VAL A 33 -32.06 -33.71 35.36
CA VAL A 33 -32.73 -34.64 34.40
C VAL A 33 -34.22 -34.35 34.08
N SER A 34 -34.54 -34.03 32.81
CA SER A 34 -35.43 -34.87 31.96
C SER A 34 -35.61 -34.34 30.51
N ASP A 35 -35.63 -35.29 29.59
CA ASP A 35 -35.72 -35.26 28.13
C ASP A 35 -37.08 -34.85 27.51
N ASP A 36 -37.04 -34.12 26.38
CA ASP A 36 -37.62 -34.33 25.02
C ASP A 36 -39.10 -34.77 24.78
N PRO A 37 -39.60 -34.93 23.53
CA PRO A 37 -39.94 -33.99 22.43
C PRO A 37 -41.46 -33.99 22.10
N SER A 38 -41.94 -33.18 21.13
CA SER A 38 -43.04 -33.54 20.18
C SER A 38 -43.33 -32.45 19.11
N ALA A 39 -43.25 -32.83 17.83
CA ALA A 39 -44.05 -32.32 16.70
C ALA A 39 -45.02 -33.46 16.26
N PRO A 40 -45.82 -33.43 15.16
CA PRO A 40 -46.35 -32.34 14.29
C PRO A 40 -47.89 -32.45 14.08
N SER A 41 -48.51 -31.62 13.22
CA SER A 41 -49.73 -32.01 12.48
C SER A 41 -49.99 -31.18 11.21
N ASP A 42 -50.40 -31.90 10.16
CA ASP A 42 -50.59 -31.53 8.76
C ASP A 42 -51.86 -30.71 8.40
N GLU A 43 -51.77 -30.05 7.23
CA GLU A 43 -52.71 -29.55 6.17
C GLU A 43 -54.15 -30.16 6.00
N PRO A 44 -54.98 -29.82 4.97
CA PRO A 44 -55.10 -28.67 4.02
C PRO A 44 -56.56 -28.13 3.81
N SER A 45 -56.78 -27.13 2.93
CA SER A 45 -57.98 -27.11 2.04
C SER A 45 -57.85 -26.18 0.82
N ASP A 46 -58.27 -26.69 -0.33
CA ASP A 46 -58.17 -26.22 -1.73
C ASP A 46 -59.06 -25.02 -2.17
N GLU A 47 -58.52 -24.19 -3.08
CA GLU A 47 -59.01 -23.59 -4.37
C GLU A 47 -60.53 -23.45 -4.76
N PRO A 48 -60.91 -22.82 -5.91
CA PRO A 48 -60.46 -21.59 -6.63
C PRO A 48 -61.64 -20.74 -7.20
N SER A 49 -61.39 -19.64 -7.95
CA SER A 49 -62.26 -19.21 -9.07
C SER A 49 -61.59 -18.22 -10.05
N ASP A 50 -61.81 -18.48 -11.35
CA ASP A 50 -61.17 -17.96 -12.57
C ASP A 50 -61.60 -16.55 -13.08
N GLU A 51 -60.63 -15.84 -13.71
CA GLU A 51 -60.62 -15.11 -15.02
C GLU A 51 -61.70 -14.05 -15.44
N PRO A 52 -61.52 -13.27 -16.55
CA PRO A 52 -60.36 -12.48 -17.05
C PRO A 52 -60.76 -11.10 -17.67
N GLY A 53 -59.82 -10.30 -18.21
CA GLY A 53 -60.14 -9.39 -19.34
C GLY A 53 -59.35 -8.08 -19.55
N GLU A 54 -58.56 -8.08 -20.64
CA GLU A 54 -58.35 -7.04 -21.67
C GLU A 54 -57.30 -5.89 -21.55
N ALA A 55 -56.52 -5.78 -22.64
CA ALA A 55 -55.62 -4.68 -23.06
C ALA A 55 -56.40 -3.49 -23.70
N PRO A 56 -55.80 -2.30 -23.95
CA PRO A 56 -55.20 -1.92 -25.27
C PRO A 56 -53.97 -0.97 -25.18
N SER A 57 -52.96 -0.91 -26.07
CA SER A 57 -52.79 -0.43 -27.48
C SER A 57 -52.78 1.10 -27.74
N ASP A 58 -51.60 1.59 -28.18
CA ASP A 58 -51.22 2.63 -29.18
C ASP A 58 -51.78 4.08 -29.24
N GLU A 59 -50.82 5.01 -29.42
CA GLU A 59 -50.83 6.47 -29.75
C GLU A 59 -51.59 6.86 -31.07
N PRO A 60 -51.63 8.13 -31.59
CA PRO A 60 -50.99 9.42 -31.21
C PRO A 60 -51.88 10.69 -31.28
N GLY A 61 -51.35 11.85 -30.85
CA GLY A 61 -51.99 13.17 -31.02
C GLY A 61 -51.00 14.34 -31.10
N GLU A 62 -51.15 15.16 -32.15
CA GLU A 62 -50.25 16.23 -32.63
C GLU A 62 -50.15 17.50 -31.76
N ALA A 63 -49.10 18.28 -32.06
CA ALA A 63 -48.73 19.60 -31.53
C ALA A 63 -49.76 20.74 -31.76
N PRO A 64 -49.54 21.90 -31.12
CA PRO A 64 -49.11 23.05 -31.91
C PRO A 64 -47.99 23.92 -31.27
N SER A 65 -47.46 24.78 -32.12
CA SER A 65 -46.27 25.64 -32.07
C SER A 65 -46.41 26.99 -31.35
N ASP A 66 -45.24 27.52 -30.97
CA ASP A 66 -44.75 28.92 -30.87
C ASP A 66 -45.47 29.96 -30.00
N GLU A 67 -44.77 30.44 -28.95
CA GLU A 67 -44.53 31.87 -28.74
C GLU A 67 -43.32 32.12 -27.79
N GLN A 68 -42.38 32.93 -28.25
CA GLN A 68 -41.25 33.50 -27.50
C GLN A 68 -41.74 34.45 -26.38
N ALA A 69 -41.10 34.37 -25.21
CA ALA A 69 -41.06 35.48 -24.26
C ALA A 69 -39.68 35.55 -23.61
N ASP A 70 -39.14 36.77 -23.58
CA ASP A 70 -37.78 37.17 -23.25
C ASP A 70 -37.31 36.82 -21.84
N ALA A 71 -36.00 36.54 -21.72
CA ALA A 71 -35.26 36.43 -20.48
C ALA A 71 -35.06 37.79 -19.79
N PRO A 72 -35.02 37.85 -18.45
CA PRO A 72 -34.24 38.85 -17.74
C PRO A 72 -32.85 38.28 -17.41
N SER A 73 -31.84 39.05 -17.78
CA SER A 73 -30.46 38.96 -17.29
C SER A 73 -30.40 39.37 -15.82
N ASP A 74 -29.92 38.51 -14.95
CA ASP A 74 -29.49 38.89 -13.60
C ASP A 74 -27.98 38.69 -13.49
N GLU A 75 -27.28 39.82 -13.32
CA GLU A 75 -25.90 39.89 -12.84
C GLU A 75 -25.80 39.28 -11.43
N PRO A 76 -24.66 38.66 -11.06
CA PRO A 76 -24.52 37.97 -9.79
C PRO A 76 -24.53 38.96 -8.62
N SER A 77 -25.34 38.67 -7.61
CA SER A 77 -25.35 39.42 -6.36
C SER A 77 -24.09 39.09 -5.54
N ASP A 78 -23.23 40.08 -5.36
CA ASP A 78 -22.23 40.12 -4.31
C ASP A 78 -22.92 40.01 -2.93
N GLY A 79 -22.75 38.85 -2.29
CA GLY A 79 -23.00 38.60 -0.87
C GLY A 79 -21.67 38.31 -0.16
N PRO A 80 -21.55 38.64 1.13
CA PRO A 80 -20.26 38.96 1.75
C PRO A 80 -19.35 37.74 1.89
N ALA A 81 -18.12 37.90 1.39
CA ALA A 81 -16.98 37.12 1.80
C ALA A 81 -16.58 37.51 3.23
N GLU A 82 -17.13 36.81 4.22
CA GLU A 82 -16.70 36.78 5.64
C GLU A 82 -16.93 35.30 6.06
N ASP A 83 -15.95 34.46 6.40
CA ASP A 83 -14.61 34.68 6.95
C ASP A 83 -13.59 33.74 6.25
N ALA A 84 -12.63 34.30 5.53
CA ALA A 84 -11.40 33.57 5.23
C ALA A 84 -10.60 33.49 6.53
N VAL A 85 -10.59 32.32 7.16
CA VAL A 85 -9.66 32.04 8.25
C VAL A 85 -8.26 32.01 7.64
N VAL A 86 -7.51 33.06 7.95
CA VAL A 86 -6.09 33.22 7.62
C VAL A 86 -5.32 32.05 8.22
N MET A 87 -4.53 31.35 7.40
CA MET A 87 -3.58 30.33 7.84
C MET A 87 -2.71 30.91 8.94
N GLU A 88 -2.61 30.24 10.08
CA GLU A 88 -1.47 30.52 10.96
C GLU A 88 -0.25 29.93 10.25
N GLU A 89 0.54 30.80 9.61
CA GLU A 89 1.91 30.52 9.19
C GLU A 89 2.62 29.85 10.39
N ILE A 90 3.24 28.68 10.20
CA ILE A 90 3.98 28.01 11.28
C ILE A 90 4.91 29.06 11.87
N GLY A 91 4.76 29.34 13.17
CA GLY A 91 5.56 30.37 13.82
C GLY A 91 7.05 30.06 13.72
N PRO A 92 7.92 31.05 14.00
CA PRO A 92 9.34 30.75 14.17
C PRO A 92 9.52 29.67 15.24
N PRO A 93 10.49 28.76 15.09
CA PRO A 93 10.72 27.71 16.08
C PRO A 93 11.07 28.33 17.43
N GLU A 94 10.50 27.77 18.49
CA GLU A 94 10.82 28.14 19.88
C GLU A 94 12.27 27.79 20.22
N ASP A 95 12.75 26.64 19.76
CA ASP A 95 14.13 26.18 19.89
C ASP A 95 14.89 26.31 18.57
N THR A 96 16.06 26.94 18.64
CA THR A 96 16.92 27.17 17.46
C THR A 96 17.98 26.08 17.29
N VAL A 97 18.06 25.13 18.23
CA VAL A 97 18.92 23.94 18.15
C VAL A 97 18.07 22.77 18.62
N VAL A 98 17.88 21.78 17.76
CA VAL A 98 17.11 20.56 18.03
C VAL A 98 18.07 19.39 18.14
N THR A 99 18.08 18.71 19.29
CA THR A 99 18.93 17.53 19.49
C THR A 99 18.24 16.27 18.97
N VAL A 100 18.91 15.53 18.08
CA VAL A 100 18.33 14.38 17.37
C VAL A 100 19.21 13.16 17.53
N CYS A 101 18.61 12.00 17.81
CA CYS A 101 19.33 10.73 17.79
C CYS A 101 19.79 10.39 16.37
N ASP A 102 21.06 10.01 16.22
CA ASP A 102 21.69 9.59 14.98
C ASP A 102 22.09 8.11 15.04
N ALA A 103 21.63 7.34 14.07
CA ALA A 103 22.04 5.96 13.87
C ALA A 103 22.52 5.82 12.41
N PRO A 104 23.60 5.07 12.14
CA PRO A 104 24.06 4.86 10.77
C PRO A 104 23.12 3.89 10.04
N SER A 105 22.01 4.41 9.52
CA SER A 105 21.00 3.66 8.77
C SER A 105 20.46 4.48 7.60
N PHE A 106 20.03 3.82 6.53
CA PHE A 106 19.38 4.49 5.40
C PHE A 106 18.18 5.35 5.86
N THR A 107 17.41 4.86 6.83
CA THR A 107 16.24 5.56 7.37
C THR A 107 16.56 6.90 8.04
N GLN A 108 17.83 7.19 8.37
CA GLN A 108 18.25 8.47 8.95
C GLN A 108 18.81 9.46 7.92
N ILE A 109 18.87 9.08 6.64
CA ILE A 109 19.42 9.93 5.58
C ILE A 109 18.66 11.24 5.44
N TYR A 110 17.34 11.25 5.67
CA TYR A 110 16.54 12.48 5.62
C TYR A 110 16.99 13.49 6.68
N ALA A 111 17.34 13.06 7.91
CA ALA A 111 17.78 13.99 8.94
C ALA A 111 19.15 14.58 8.58
N LYS A 112 20.02 13.78 7.94
CA LYS A 112 21.33 14.25 7.43
C LYS A 112 21.17 15.26 6.31
N VAL A 113 20.35 14.96 5.30
CA VAL A 113 20.05 15.87 4.20
C VAL A 113 19.37 17.15 4.71
N MET A 114 18.40 17.02 5.61
CA MET A 114 17.74 18.14 6.29
C MET A 114 18.74 19.14 6.88
N SER A 115 19.78 18.63 7.56
CA SER A 115 20.86 19.45 8.11
C SER A 115 21.80 19.97 7.02
N ASN A 116 22.34 19.08 6.17
CA ASN A 116 23.43 19.39 5.24
C ASN A 116 23.00 20.31 4.09
N ARG A 117 21.73 20.26 3.68
CA ARG A 117 21.16 21.08 2.60
C ARG A 117 20.52 22.38 3.09
N GLY A 118 20.56 22.64 4.39
CA GLY A 118 20.05 23.87 4.99
C GLY A 118 18.53 23.94 5.10
N PHE A 119 17.80 22.82 4.95
CA PHE A 119 16.34 22.79 5.14
C PHE A 119 15.96 23.16 6.58
N ALA A 120 16.71 22.64 7.57
CA ALA A 120 16.56 23.04 8.97
C ALA A 120 16.86 24.54 9.17
N GLU A 121 18.01 25.00 8.66
CA GLU A 121 18.46 26.40 8.83
C GLU A 121 17.47 27.40 8.20
N ASN A 122 16.94 27.08 7.01
CA ASN A 122 15.93 27.89 6.32
C ASN A 122 14.65 28.05 7.14
N ARG A 123 14.37 27.08 8.03
CA ARG A 123 13.23 27.08 8.96
C ARG A 123 13.59 27.62 10.34
N GLY A 124 14.81 28.11 10.53
CA GLY A 124 15.24 28.84 11.71
C GLY A 124 15.79 27.98 12.84
N PHE A 125 16.14 26.72 12.60
CA PHE A 125 16.77 25.84 13.59
C PHE A 125 17.96 25.06 13.01
N GLU A 126 18.88 24.65 13.88
CA GLU A 126 20.00 23.74 13.56
C GLU A 126 19.76 22.37 14.22
N ILE A 127 20.38 21.31 13.67
CA ILE A 127 20.30 19.96 14.25
C ILE A 127 21.61 19.60 14.92
N ASP A 128 21.54 19.20 16.20
CA ASP A 128 22.67 18.62 16.93
C ASP A 128 22.48 17.11 17.09
N PHE A 129 23.39 16.33 16.53
CA PHE A 129 23.26 14.87 16.47
C PHE A 129 23.90 14.18 17.68
N VAL A 130 23.14 13.29 18.31
CA VAL A 130 23.61 12.42 19.39
C VAL A 130 23.63 10.98 18.89
N ALA A 131 24.78 10.30 18.98
CA ALA A 131 24.89 8.91 18.53
C ALA A 131 24.03 7.96 19.38
N CYS A 132 23.09 7.27 18.74
CA CYS A 132 22.18 6.28 19.34
C CYS A 132 22.27 4.97 18.53
N HIS A 133 22.66 3.87 19.19
CA HIS A 133 23.05 2.62 18.48
C HIS A 133 21.99 1.49 18.49
N SER A 134 20.76 1.77 18.92
CA SER A 134 19.62 0.84 18.86
C SER A 134 18.30 1.57 19.16
N GLY A 135 17.16 0.97 18.82
CA GLY A 135 15.83 1.49 19.22
C GLY A 135 15.69 1.74 20.73
N PRO A 136 16.10 0.78 21.60
CA PRO A 136 16.15 1.02 23.05
C PRO A 136 17.12 2.15 23.48
N ALA A 137 18.23 2.36 22.77
CA ALA A 137 19.13 3.48 23.06
C ALA A 137 18.51 4.83 22.66
N GLN A 138 17.79 4.88 21.53
CA GLN A 138 17.03 6.06 21.11
C GLN A 138 15.93 6.40 22.13
N ALA A 139 15.19 5.38 22.58
CA ALA A 139 14.19 5.49 23.64
C ALA A 139 14.79 6.06 24.93
N ALA A 140 15.92 5.48 25.39
CA ALA A 140 16.59 5.93 26.60
C ALA A 140 17.11 7.38 26.49
N ALA A 141 17.66 7.76 25.34
CA ALA A 141 18.13 9.11 25.09
C ALA A 141 16.97 10.12 25.18
N LEU A 142 15.84 9.85 24.51
CA LEU A 142 14.66 10.71 24.54
C LEU A 142 14.08 10.81 25.96
N VAL A 143 13.88 9.68 26.63
CA VAL A 143 13.35 9.62 28.01
C VAL A 143 14.23 10.37 29.00
N SER A 144 15.55 10.35 28.82
CA SER A 144 16.49 11.07 29.68
C SER A 144 16.60 12.57 29.38
N GLY A 145 15.97 13.06 28.30
CA GLY A 145 16.12 14.43 27.79
C GLY A 145 17.49 14.69 27.18
N GLN A 146 18.19 13.64 26.72
CA GLN A 146 19.45 13.78 25.98
C GLN A 146 19.23 14.21 24.53
N VAL A 147 18.08 13.84 23.96
CA VAL A 147 17.61 14.28 22.64
C VAL A 147 16.18 14.79 22.74
N ASP A 148 15.82 15.73 21.88
CA ASP A 148 14.46 16.30 21.77
C ASP A 148 13.58 15.43 20.85
N ILE A 149 14.18 14.90 19.78
CA ILE A 149 13.50 14.12 18.74
C ILE A 149 14.26 12.82 18.46
N ALA A 150 13.52 11.73 18.29
CA ALA A 150 14.07 10.44 17.88
C ALA A 150 13.21 9.79 16.80
N LEU A 151 13.85 9.06 15.88
CA LEU A 151 13.19 8.07 15.02
C LEU A 151 13.06 6.76 15.81
N ASN A 152 11.92 6.08 15.77
CA ASN A 152 11.72 4.79 16.41
C ASN A 152 10.68 3.94 15.66
N THR A 153 10.57 2.65 15.97
CA THR A 153 9.44 1.84 15.52
C THR A 153 8.21 2.12 16.41
N PRO A 154 6.97 2.03 15.88
CA PRO A 154 5.76 2.26 16.68
C PRO A 154 5.65 1.35 17.91
N ASP A 155 6.00 0.07 17.81
CA ASP A 155 5.94 -0.91 18.90
C ASP A 155 6.91 -0.57 20.04
N ASN A 156 8.14 -0.17 19.72
CA ASN A 156 9.10 0.30 20.71
C ASN A 156 8.58 1.56 21.41
N MET A 157 7.97 2.49 20.67
CA MET A 157 7.37 3.70 21.23
C MET A 157 6.22 3.37 22.20
N LEU A 158 5.32 2.45 21.82
CA LEU A 158 4.26 1.97 22.70
C LEU A 158 4.82 1.28 23.95
N GLY A 159 5.91 0.55 23.82
CA GLY A 159 6.65 -0.02 24.96
C GLY A 159 7.21 1.05 25.92
N ILE A 160 7.67 2.19 25.41
CA ILE A 160 8.09 3.34 26.23
C ILE A 160 6.90 3.90 27.01
N ARG A 161 5.75 4.05 26.36
CA ARG A 161 4.51 4.53 27.01
C ARG A 161 4.00 3.56 28.06
N ASN A 162 4.06 2.26 27.80
CA ASN A 162 3.73 1.22 28.78
C ASN A 162 4.64 1.26 30.02
N ALA A 163 5.84 1.84 29.90
CA ALA A 163 6.75 2.11 31.02
C ALA A 163 6.51 3.48 31.70
N ASP A 164 5.33 4.07 31.52
CA ASP A 164 4.87 5.35 32.10
C ASP A 164 5.65 6.60 31.62
N PHE A 165 6.31 6.54 30.47
CA PHE A 165 6.93 7.70 29.84
C PHE A 165 6.00 8.29 28.77
N ASP A 166 5.64 9.57 28.94
CA ASP A 166 4.73 10.25 28.04
C ASP A 166 5.45 10.79 26.79
N VAL A 167 5.54 9.92 25.78
CA VAL A 167 6.07 10.21 24.45
C VAL A 167 4.94 10.24 23.43
N VAL A 168 5.12 11.00 22.35
CA VAL A 168 4.14 11.16 21.26
C VAL A 168 4.80 10.97 19.90
N MET A 169 4.05 10.44 18.93
CA MET A 169 4.40 10.40 17.52
C MET A 169 3.90 11.69 16.87
N PHE A 170 4.71 12.34 16.03
CA PHE A 170 4.26 13.54 15.30
C PHE A 170 4.43 13.45 13.77
N ALA A 171 5.17 12.45 13.31
CA ALA A 171 5.38 12.20 11.89
C ALA A 171 5.71 10.73 11.65
N GLN A 172 5.39 10.24 10.46
CA GLN A 172 5.93 9.01 9.91
C GLN A 172 7.21 9.31 9.14
N ALA A 173 8.15 8.37 9.09
CA ALA A 173 9.36 8.49 8.27
C ALA A 173 9.48 7.37 7.22
N VAL A 174 8.97 6.18 7.55
CA VAL A 174 9.00 5.02 6.66
C VAL A 174 7.62 4.36 6.65
N ASP A 175 7.02 4.28 5.47
CA ASP A 175 5.68 3.76 5.22
C ASP A 175 5.67 2.22 5.18
N ASN A 176 6.73 1.59 4.67
CA ASN A 176 6.85 0.11 4.62
C ASN A 176 7.90 -0.39 5.62
N HIS A 177 8.03 -1.72 5.76
CA HIS A 177 9.06 -2.30 6.63
C HIS A 177 10.47 -1.83 6.28
N PHE A 178 11.23 -1.35 7.27
CA PHE A 178 12.66 -1.06 7.15
C PHE A 178 13.52 -2.22 7.69
N PHE A 179 12.96 -3.03 8.59
CA PHE A 179 13.53 -4.31 8.96
C PHE A 179 13.09 -5.37 7.97
N ASP A 180 14.01 -6.21 7.54
CA ASP A 180 13.74 -7.28 6.58
C ASP A 180 14.62 -8.49 6.88
N ILE A 181 14.32 -9.60 6.21
CA ILE A 181 14.97 -10.88 6.43
C ILE A 181 16.17 -11.09 5.49
N VAL A 182 17.23 -11.70 6.03
CA VAL A 182 18.34 -12.28 5.28
C VAL A 182 18.63 -13.67 5.84
N VAL A 183 18.70 -14.66 4.97
CA VAL A 183 19.15 -16.03 5.28
C VAL A 183 20.60 -16.19 4.83
N SER A 184 21.44 -16.76 5.70
CA SER A 184 22.85 -16.98 5.41
C SER A 184 23.04 -18.01 4.31
N ASN A 185 23.95 -17.75 3.37
CA ASN A 185 24.37 -18.77 2.40
C ASN A 185 25.00 -20.01 3.07
N ASN A 186 25.51 -19.87 4.30
CA ASN A 186 26.02 -21.00 5.09
C ASN A 186 24.91 -21.92 5.61
N PHE A 187 23.68 -21.41 5.76
CA PHE A 187 22.51 -22.23 6.12
C PHE A 187 22.11 -23.17 4.97
N GLY A 188 22.33 -22.71 3.73
CA GLY A 188 21.93 -23.40 2.51
C GLY A 188 20.65 -22.83 1.91
N GLU A 189 20.35 -23.25 0.69
CA GLU A 189 19.14 -22.84 -0.02
C GLU A 189 17.90 -23.48 0.62
N ILE A 190 16.88 -22.66 0.83
CA ILE A 190 15.56 -23.07 1.31
C ILE A 190 14.71 -23.45 0.10
N ASP A 191 14.20 -24.67 0.08
CA ASP A 191 13.32 -25.20 -0.96
C ASP A 191 11.88 -24.69 -0.76
N CYS A 192 11.67 -23.39 -0.98
CA CYS A 192 10.38 -22.70 -0.90
C CYS A 192 10.22 -21.75 -2.09
N PRO A 193 9.00 -21.56 -2.63
CA PRO A 193 8.74 -20.50 -3.60
C PRO A 193 9.13 -19.12 -3.06
N GLN A 194 9.67 -18.25 -3.91
CA GLN A 194 9.96 -16.87 -3.53
C GLN A 194 8.68 -16.15 -3.06
N GLY A 195 8.74 -15.50 -1.90
CA GLY A 195 7.60 -14.81 -1.28
C GLY A 195 6.74 -15.70 -0.36
N ASP A 196 6.95 -17.03 -0.36
CA ASP A 196 6.29 -17.96 0.57
C ASP A 196 6.94 -17.89 1.95
N TRP A 197 6.53 -16.88 2.73
CA TRP A 197 7.09 -16.60 4.03
C TRP A 197 6.77 -17.69 5.08
N GLU A 198 5.61 -18.36 4.98
CA GLU A 198 5.25 -19.46 5.88
C GLU A 198 6.16 -20.67 5.67
N CYS A 199 6.40 -21.06 4.42
CA CYS A 199 7.36 -22.11 4.09
C CYS A 199 8.78 -21.75 4.56
N ALA A 200 9.21 -20.51 4.32
CA ALA A 200 10.52 -20.03 4.77
C ALA A 200 10.65 -20.09 6.30
N MET A 201 9.62 -19.66 7.05
CA MET A 201 9.60 -19.74 8.51
C MET A 201 9.61 -21.18 9.01
N ALA A 202 8.94 -22.11 8.32
CA ALA A 202 9.01 -23.53 8.63
C ALA A 202 10.43 -24.11 8.50
N ALA A 203 11.18 -23.68 7.48
CA ALA A 203 12.56 -24.09 7.29
C ALA A 203 13.51 -23.49 8.35
N LEU A 204 13.23 -22.26 8.80
CA LEU A 204 14.06 -21.51 9.74
C LEU A 204 13.70 -21.77 11.21
N ASN A 205 12.57 -22.40 11.51
CA ASN A 205 12.16 -22.68 12.89
C ASN A 205 13.21 -23.52 13.65
N GLY A 206 13.49 -23.13 14.89
CA GLY A 206 14.44 -23.82 15.77
C GLY A 206 15.91 -23.50 15.50
N THR A 207 16.20 -22.58 14.58
CA THR A 207 17.57 -22.17 14.20
C THR A 207 18.03 -20.92 14.97
N ARG A 208 19.15 -20.31 14.57
CA ARG A 208 19.73 -19.12 15.22
C ARG A 208 19.42 -17.87 14.40
N VAL A 209 18.75 -16.90 15.01
CA VAL A 209 18.44 -15.61 14.39
C VAL A 209 19.30 -14.49 14.96
N GLY A 210 19.90 -13.71 14.08
CA GLY A 210 20.54 -12.44 14.39
C GLY A 210 19.52 -11.31 14.50
N VAL A 211 19.58 -10.56 15.61
CA VAL A 211 18.72 -9.40 15.87
C VAL A 211 19.58 -8.25 16.39
N VAL A 212 19.14 -7.01 16.16
CA VAL A 212 19.94 -5.82 16.53
C VAL A 212 20.26 -5.77 18.02
N ALA A 213 19.27 -6.06 18.86
CA ALA A 213 19.43 -6.19 20.31
C ALA A 213 18.32 -7.08 20.88
N ARG A 214 18.57 -7.69 22.04
CA ARG A 214 17.53 -8.45 22.74
C ARG A 214 16.37 -7.54 23.14
N GLY A 215 15.14 -7.96 22.83
CA GLY A 215 13.92 -7.22 23.09
C GLY A 215 13.66 -6.02 22.17
N ALA A 216 14.49 -5.78 21.15
CA ALA A 216 14.22 -4.76 20.14
C ALA A 216 13.22 -5.27 19.08
N ALA A 217 12.64 -4.35 18.30
CA ALA A 217 11.70 -4.65 17.21
C ALA A 217 12.14 -5.82 16.30
N ALA A 218 13.41 -5.92 15.91
CA ALA A 218 13.91 -7.05 15.12
C ALA A 218 13.66 -8.43 15.75
N GLU A 219 13.78 -8.56 17.09
CA GLU A 219 13.42 -9.79 17.80
C GLU A 219 11.91 -10.01 17.82
N GLN A 220 11.11 -8.96 18.02
CA GLN A 220 9.66 -9.09 18.06
C GLN A 220 9.07 -9.43 16.69
N ILE A 221 9.64 -8.90 15.61
CA ILE A 221 9.30 -9.25 14.22
C ILE A 221 9.64 -10.71 13.94
N ALA A 222 10.86 -11.17 14.27
CA ALA A 222 11.24 -12.57 14.12
C ALA A 222 10.31 -13.52 14.90
N ARG A 223 9.92 -13.13 16.11
CA ARG A 223 8.96 -13.88 16.93
C ARG A 223 7.57 -13.93 16.31
N GLN A 224 7.09 -12.80 15.77
CA GLN A 224 5.78 -12.72 15.11
C GLN A 224 5.73 -13.56 13.85
N LEU A 225 6.80 -13.54 13.05
CA LEU A 225 6.89 -14.37 11.85
C LEU A 225 6.78 -15.87 12.19
N LEU A 226 7.50 -16.33 13.22
CA LEU A 226 7.43 -17.72 13.66
C LEU A 226 6.02 -18.08 14.20
N ASP A 227 5.46 -17.22 15.05
CA ASP A 227 4.14 -17.42 15.66
C ASP A 227 3.02 -17.46 14.62
N SER A 228 2.99 -16.50 13.69
CA SER A 228 2.02 -16.46 12.59
C SER A 228 2.18 -17.65 11.63
N ALA A 229 3.40 -18.19 11.46
CA ALA A 229 3.63 -19.42 10.70
C ALA A 229 3.28 -20.71 11.49
N GLY A 230 2.79 -20.58 12.73
CA GLY A 230 2.35 -21.70 13.57
C GLY A 230 3.46 -22.39 14.37
N PHE A 231 4.61 -21.75 14.55
CA PHE A 231 5.74 -22.27 15.32
C PHE A 231 5.90 -21.56 16.66
N ASP A 232 6.39 -22.28 17.68
CA ASP A 232 6.70 -21.67 18.96
C ASP A 232 7.97 -20.81 18.83
N PRO A 233 7.88 -19.47 18.99
CA PRO A 233 9.04 -18.61 18.83
C PRO A 233 10.16 -18.89 19.84
N ASP A 234 9.89 -19.59 20.94
CA ASP A 234 10.90 -19.97 21.94
C ASP A 234 11.75 -21.17 21.54
N ASP A 235 11.39 -21.89 20.47
CA ASP A 235 12.25 -22.92 19.88
C ASP A 235 13.48 -22.32 19.17
N THR A 236 13.39 -21.05 18.75
CA THR A 236 14.44 -20.32 18.01
C THR A 236 15.41 -19.59 18.95
N THR A 237 16.70 -19.57 18.61
CA THR A 237 17.74 -18.90 19.41
C THR A 237 18.02 -17.48 18.91
N TYR A 238 17.75 -16.47 19.73
CA TYR A 238 17.96 -15.05 19.40
C TYR A 238 19.32 -14.53 19.86
N ILE A 239 20.14 -14.06 18.92
CA ILE A 239 21.50 -13.56 19.15
C ILE A 239 21.54 -12.06 18.82
N ALA A 240 21.99 -11.25 19.78
CA ALA A 240 22.16 -9.83 19.58
C ALA A 240 23.43 -9.55 18.76
N THR A 241 23.27 -9.38 17.45
CA THR A 241 24.37 -9.18 16.50
C THR A 241 24.74 -7.71 16.33
N GLY A 242 23.89 -6.76 16.74
CA GLY A 242 24.16 -5.32 16.66
C GLY A 242 23.75 -4.67 15.34
N LEU A 243 24.55 -3.71 14.87
CA LEU A 243 24.26 -2.95 13.65
C LEU A 243 24.58 -3.77 12.38
N ALA A 244 24.22 -3.24 11.22
CA ALA A 244 24.36 -3.91 9.91
C ALA A 244 25.69 -4.65 9.72
N GLY A 245 26.84 -3.98 9.90
CA GLY A 245 28.15 -4.59 9.66
C GLY A 245 28.49 -5.77 10.60
N THR A 246 28.04 -5.73 11.85
CA THR A 246 28.27 -6.84 12.80
C THR A 246 27.29 -7.99 12.56
N THR A 247 26.07 -7.72 12.08
CA THR A 247 25.15 -8.76 11.61
C THR A 247 25.67 -9.49 10.38
N LEU A 248 26.25 -8.77 9.40
CA LEU A 248 26.90 -9.40 8.24
C LEU A 248 28.04 -10.33 8.67
N ALA A 249 28.91 -9.86 9.56
CA ALA A 249 30.00 -10.69 10.09
C ALA A 249 29.49 -11.94 10.84
N ALA A 250 28.34 -11.85 11.52
CA ALA A 250 27.71 -12.97 12.20
C ALA A 250 27.15 -14.00 11.19
N LEU A 251 26.57 -13.56 10.07
CA LEU A 251 26.12 -14.44 8.98
C LEU A 251 27.31 -15.14 8.30
N GLU A 252 28.37 -14.39 7.98
CA GLU A 252 29.59 -14.90 7.35
C GLU A 252 30.33 -15.94 8.21
N SER A 253 30.39 -15.68 9.52
CA SER A 253 31.10 -16.54 10.48
C SER A 253 30.28 -17.72 10.97
N ASP A 254 29.07 -17.93 10.41
CA ASP A 254 28.14 -18.98 10.81
C ASP A 254 27.80 -18.89 12.32
N GLU A 255 27.67 -17.67 12.84
CA GLU A 255 27.17 -17.43 14.21
C GLU A 255 25.64 -17.46 14.25
N VAL A 256 25.00 -16.98 13.19
CA VAL A 256 23.54 -16.99 12.98
C VAL A 256 23.20 -17.58 11.61
N ASP A 257 22.04 -18.25 11.53
CA ASP A 257 21.55 -18.91 10.31
C ASP A 257 20.76 -17.93 9.42
N TRP A 258 20.10 -16.96 10.04
CA TRP A 258 19.38 -15.88 9.40
C TRP A 258 19.35 -14.66 10.31
N ALA A 259 18.91 -13.51 9.81
CA ALA A 259 18.80 -12.29 10.59
C ALA A 259 17.60 -11.44 10.16
N ILE A 260 17.04 -10.72 11.14
CA ILE A 260 16.21 -9.55 10.88
C ILE A 260 17.09 -8.32 11.05
N THR A 261 17.34 -7.62 9.94
CA THR A 261 18.29 -6.51 9.86
C THR A 261 17.77 -5.39 8.96
N PHE A 262 18.58 -4.36 8.75
CA PHE A 262 18.22 -3.15 8.00
C PHE A 262 19.38 -2.69 7.12
N GLU A 263 19.15 -1.73 6.25
CA GLU A 263 20.18 -1.21 5.34
C GLU A 263 21.33 -0.51 6.06
N PRO A 264 22.59 -0.70 5.62
CA PRO A 264 22.97 -1.37 4.36
C PRO A 264 23.15 -2.90 4.49
N GLY A 265 22.82 -3.50 5.63
CA GLY A 265 23.04 -4.92 5.90
C GLY A 265 22.24 -5.85 4.98
N LEU A 266 21.05 -5.44 4.57
CA LEU A 266 20.21 -6.19 3.63
C LEU A 266 20.87 -6.25 2.24
N SER A 267 21.19 -5.08 1.69
CA SER A 267 21.78 -4.99 0.35
C SER A 267 23.17 -5.59 0.27
N ARG A 268 24.01 -5.34 1.29
CA ARG A 268 25.36 -5.93 1.33
C ARG A 268 25.35 -7.44 1.47
N ALA A 269 24.39 -8.01 2.19
CA ALA A 269 24.31 -9.47 2.27
C ALA A 269 24.18 -10.12 0.88
N GLU A 270 23.43 -9.51 -0.01
CA GLU A 270 23.21 -9.98 -1.38
C GLU A 270 24.38 -9.64 -2.31
N LEU A 271 24.87 -8.40 -2.26
CA LEU A 271 25.96 -7.95 -3.12
C LEU A 271 27.30 -8.65 -2.80
N ASP A 272 27.54 -8.93 -1.53
CA ASP A 272 28.77 -9.58 -1.05
C ASP A 272 28.64 -11.13 -1.04
N ASP A 273 27.53 -11.70 -1.53
CA ASP A 273 27.24 -13.14 -1.57
C ASP A 273 27.31 -13.82 -0.18
N ILE A 274 26.85 -13.12 0.85
CA ILE A 274 26.78 -13.58 2.25
C ILE A 274 25.45 -14.28 2.52
N GLY A 275 24.37 -13.80 1.90
CA GLY A 275 23.03 -14.31 2.10
C GLY A 275 22.02 -13.78 1.11
N TYR A 276 20.78 -14.26 1.22
CA TYR A 276 19.68 -13.93 0.33
C TYR A 276 18.37 -13.76 1.11
N ALA A 277 17.34 -13.19 0.49
CA ALA A 277 16.03 -13.00 1.11
C ALA A 277 14.96 -13.88 0.43
N PRO A 278 14.42 -14.92 1.11
CA PRO A 278 13.39 -15.79 0.53
C PRO A 278 12.02 -15.10 0.38
N PHE A 279 11.78 -14.03 1.14
CA PHE A 279 10.62 -13.14 1.05
C PHE A 279 11.03 -11.74 1.54
N ARG A 280 10.15 -10.74 1.39
CA ARG A 280 10.44 -9.33 1.67
C ARG A 280 9.29 -8.65 2.42
N LEU A 281 9.50 -8.39 3.70
CA LEU A 281 8.54 -7.60 4.50
C LEU A 281 8.30 -6.21 3.89
N ARG A 282 9.35 -5.59 3.35
CA ARG A 282 9.27 -4.25 2.74
C ARG A 282 8.50 -4.22 1.42
N ALA A 283 8.31 -5.37 0.78
CA ALA A 283 7.53 -5.53 -0.45
C ALA A 283 6.08 -5.99 -0.17
N GLY A 284 5.70 -6.13 1.10
CA GLY A 284 4.36 -6.56 1.52
C GLY A 284 4.21 -8.06 1.76
N ASP A 285 5.28 -8.86 1.68
CA ASP A 285 5.23 -10.25 2.11
C ASP A 285 5.13 -10.33 3.65
N GLY A 286 4.67 -11.47 4.17
CA GLY A 286 4.56 -11.70 5.61
C GLY A 286 3.12 -11.61 6.15
N PRO A 287 2.95 -11.82 7.46
CA PRO A 287 1.65 -11.78 8.11
C PRO A 287 1.09 -10.35 8.17
N THR A 288 -0.23 -10.22 8.06
CA THR A 288 -0.96 -8.93 8.14
C THR A 288 -0.78 -8.22 9.47
N GLU A 289 -0.49 -8.97 10.53
CA GLU A 289 -0.14 -8.48 11.87
C GLU A 289 1.20 -7.75 11.89
N LEU A 290 1.94 -7.68 10.79
CA LEU A 290 3.11 -6.81 10.66
C LEU A 290 2.83 -5.61 9.73
N ASP A 291 1.62 -5.44 9.20
CA ASP A 291 1.33 -4.32 8.29
C ASP A 291 1.18 -2.98 9.05
N TRP A 292 2.31 -2.31 9.25
CA TRP A 292 2.37 -0.95 9.81
C TRP A 292 3.53 -0.14 9.27
N PRO A 293 3.50 1.20 9.44
CA PRO A 293 4.68 2.01 9.22
C PRO A 293 5.84 1.61 10.12
N SER A 294 6.99 1.36 9.52
CA SER A 294 8.13 0.77 10.23
C SER A 294 8.92 1.79 11.03
N ALA A 295 8.79 3.09 10.73
CA ALA A 295 9.42 4.13 11.52
C ALA A 295 8.55 5.38 11.65
N VAL A 296 8.42 5.83 12.88
CA VAL A 296 7.76 7.08 13.29
C VAL A 296 8.78 7.98 13.98
N ILE A 297 8.52 9.29 13.92
CA ILE A 297 9.29 10.30 14.61
C ILE A 297 8.55 10.69 15.87
N ILE A 298 9.27 10.62 16.98
CA ILE A 298 8.74 10.75 18.33
C ILE A 298 9.43 11.87 19.09
N THR A 299 8.71 12.47 20.01
CA THR A 299 9.22 13.43 20.99
C THR A 299 8.54 13.21 22.35
N ALA A 300 9.07 13.81 23.41
CA ALA A 300 8.36 13.83 24.69
C ALA A 300 7.11 14.72 24.58
N ARG A 301 6.00 14.34 25.20
CA ARG A 301 4.78 15.17 25.19
C ARG A 301 5.05 16.57 25.73
N SER A 302 5.85 16.66 26.80
CA SER A 302 6.25 17.96 27.36
C SER A 302 7.05 18.84 26.40
N TYR A 303 7.80 18.25 25.47
CA TYR A 303 8.54 19.00 24.46
C TYR A 303 7.61 19.48 23.35
N TRP A 304 6.69 18.62 22.88
CA TRP A 304 5.61 19.02 21.96
C TRP A 304 4.79 20.20 22.51
N ASP A 305 4.34 20.10 23.77
CA ASP A 305 3.51 21.14 24.40
C ASP A 305 4.25 22.48 24.55
N ALA A 306 5.57 22.43 24.73
CA ALA A 306 6.42 23.62 24.93
C ALA A 306 6.94 24.23 23.63
N ASN A 307 7.21 23.39 22.63
CA ASN A 307 7.89 23.75 21.39
C ASN A 307 7.12 23.29 20.13
N PRO A 308 5.81 23.58 20.01
CA PRO A 308 5.00 23.07 18.91
C PRO A 308 5.50 23.60 17.56
N ASN A 309 5.88 24.88 17.43
CA ASN A 309 6.38 25.39 16.14
C ASN A 309 7.71 24.75 15.75
N THR A 310 8.57 24.42 16.72
CA THR A 310 9.83 23.71 16.48
C THR A 310 9.56 22.32 15.91
N VAL A 311 8.68 21.54 16.53
CA VAL A 311 8.31 20.20 16.05
C VAL A 311 7.62 20.26 14.69
N LEU A 312 6.75 21.26 14.46
CA LEU A 312 6.08 21.47 13.17
C LEU A 312 7.06 21.89 12.07
N ASN A 313 8.01 22.78 12.36
CA ASN A 313 9.07 23.14 11.42
C ASN A 313 9.99 21.96 11.14
N TYR A 314 10.28 21.12 12.14
CA TYR A 314 11.02 19.87 11.93
C TYR A 314 10.26 18.94 10.98
N ARG A 315 8.96 18.71 11.20
CA ARG A 315 8.11 17.89 10.31
C ARG A 315 8.10 18.44 8.88
N ALA A 316 7.98 19.75 8.71
CA ALA A 316 8.01 20.36 7.39
C ALA A 316 9.39 20.22 6.70
N ALA A 317 10.48 20.31 7.47
CA ALA A 317 11.83 20.06 6.98
C ALA A 317 12.06 18.58 6.59
N ILE A 318 11.34 17.62 7.19
CA ILE A 318 11.32 16.22 6.73
C ILE A 318 10.83 16.17 5.29
N LEU A 319 9.71 16.84 4.99
CA LEU A 319 9.11 16.81 3.65
C LEU A 319 10.04 17.42 2.60
N GLU A 320 10.64 18.57 2.88
CA GLU A 320 11.62 19.20 1.97
C GLU A 320 12.84 18.30 1.73
N SER A 321 13.36 17.67 2.79
CA SER A 321 14.47 16.73 2.65
C SER A 321 14.08 15.50 1.84
N MET A 322 12.87 14.99 2.01
CA MET A 322 12.34 13.81 1.34
C MET A 322 12.01 14.08 -0.13
N GLU A 323 11.56 15.29 -0.45
CA GLU A 323 11.39 15.78 -1.83
C GLU A 323 12.76 15.89 -2.51
N TRP A 324 13.73 16.51 -1.85
CA TRP A 324 15.09 16.65 -2.37
C TRP A 324 15.76 15.30 -2.65
N LEU A 325 15.59 14.33 -1.74
CA LEU A 325 16.10 12.97 -1.91
C LEU A 325 15.53 12.30 -3.17
N ARG A 326 14.27 12.56 -3.51
CA ARG A 326 13.56 11.91 -4.63
C ARG A 326 13.76 12.58 -5.97
N ASP A 327 14.11 13.86 -5.99
CA ASP A 327 14.39 14.59 -7.22
C ASP A 327 15.57 13.95 -7.97
N PRO A 328 15.34 13.39 -9.18
CA PRO A 328 16.38 12.74 -9.97
C PRO A 328 17.58 13.66 -10.27
N ALA A 329 17.37 14.98 -10.32
CA ALA A 329 18.45 15.95 -10.52
C ALA A 329 19.47 15.96 -9.38
N ASN A 330 19.08 15.48 -8.19
CA ASN A 330 19.93 15.41 -7.01
C ASN A 330 20.63 14.06 -6.86
N ARG A 331 20.43 13.11 -7.79
CA ARG A 331 20.89 11.71 -7.66
C ARG A 331 22.36 11.58 -7.24
N ASP A 332 23.29 12.19 -7.97
CA ASP A 332 24.72 12.13 -7.63
C ASP A 332 24.99 12.64 -6.21
N ALA A 333 24.33 13.74 -5.84
CA ALA A 333 24.46 14.36 -4.54
C ALA A 333 23.86 13.48 -3.43
N VAL A 334 22.80 12.73 -3.71
CA VAL A 334 22.23 11.74 -2.78
C VAL A 334 23.21 10.60 -2.53
N LEU A 335 23.87 10.08 -3.57
CA LEU A 335 24.87 9.03 -3.43
C LEU A 335 26.07 9.49 -2.58
N GLU A 336 26.49 10.75 -2.74
CA GLU A 336 27.53 11.36 -1.88
C GLU A 336 27.10 11.45 -0.41
N GLU A 337 25.83 11.78 -0.12
CA GLU A 337 25.30 11.81 1.25
C GLU A 337 25.24 10.41 1.86
N LEU A 338 24.88 9.39 1.07
CA LEU A 338 24.87 8.00 1.50
C LEU A 338 26.28 7.47 1.77
N ASP A 339 27.26 7.79 0.93
CA ASP A 339 28.67 7.47 1.23
C ASP A 339 29.12 8.18 2.52
N ALA A 340 28.86 9.48 2.65
CA ALA A 340 29.24 10.23 3.84
C ALA A 340 28.59 9.70 5.13
N HIS A 341 27.34 9.25 5.06
CA HIS A 341 26.60 8.77 6.23
C HIS A 341 26.88 7.29 6.56
N LEU A 342 26.97 6.43 5.55
CA LEU A 342 26.99 4.97 5.70
C LEU A 342 28.30 4.31 5.23
N GLY A 343 29.20 5.04 4.57
CA GLY A 343 30.47 4.53 4.03
C GLY A 343 30.25 3.52 2.90
N LEU A 344 29.40 3.87 1.93
CA LEU A 344 29.01 3.01 0.82
C LEU A 344 29.75 3.39 -0.45
N ASP A 345 30.32 2.39 -1.11
CA ASP A 345 30.79 2.56 -2.49
C ASP A 345 29.62 2.95 -3.41
N PRO A 346 29.84 3.71 -4.50
CA PRO A 346 28.77 4.26 -5.33
C PRO A 346 27.74 3.24 -5.80
N ASP A 347 28.18 2.08 -6.29
CA ASP A 347 27.30 1.03 -6.79
C ASP A 347 26.41 0.45 -5.66
N VAL A 348 26.93 0.37 -4.43
CA VAL A 348 26.18 -0.09 -3.25
C VAL A 348 25.22 0.99 -2.79
N ALA A 349 25.63 2.26 -2.81
CA ALA A 349 24.78 3.39 -2.45
C ALA A 349 23.57 3.51 -3.39
N GLU A 350 23.80 3.35 -4.69
CA GLU A 350 22.76 3.31 -5.72
C GLU A 350 21.77 2.18 -5.46
N TYR A 351 22.28 0.96 -5.26
CA TYR A 351 21.45 -0.21 -4.98
C TYR A 351 20.62 -0.05 -3.70
N VAL A 352 21.22 0.45 -2.61
CA VAL A 352 20.53 0.73 -1.36
C VAL A 352 19.47 1.80 -1.57
N PHE A 353 19.77 2.89 -2.29
CA PHE A 353 18.81 3.95 -2.49
C PHE A 353 17.60 3.49 -3.31
N ASP A 354 17.81 2.86 -4.46
CA ASP A 354 16.72 2.48 -5.38
C ASP A 354 15.73 1.52 -4.74
N ARG A 355 16.23 0.62 -3.89
CA ARG A 355 15.38 -0.35 -3.19
C ARG A 355 14.63 0.21 -2.00
N ASN A 356 15.03 1.37 -1.48
CA ASN A 356 14.52 1.86 -0.19
C ASN A 356 13.88 3.25 -0.26
N ILE A 357 14.15 4.07 -1.26
CA ILE A 357 13.51 5.40 -1.35
C ILE A 357 11.98 5.30 -1.45
N GLY A 358 11.46 4.23 -2.07
CA GLY A 358 10.03 3.95 -2.16
C GLY A 358 9.38 3.58 -0.82
N SER A 359 10.15 3.16 0.19
CA SER A 359 9.62 2.88 1.52
C SER A 359 9.57 4.12 2.42
N MET A 360 10.35 5.16 2.13
CA MET A 360 10.31 6.40 2.88
C MET A 360 8.98 7.13 2.64
N THR A 361 8.54 7.92 3.61
CA THR A 361 7.27 8.66 3.51
C THR A 361 7.32 9.77 2.46
N VAL A 362 6.17 10.09 1.87
CA VAL A 362 5.96 11.30 1.04
C VAL A 362 5.08 12.35 1.72
N THR A 363 4.35 11.97 2.78
CA THR A 363 3.41 12.86 3.48
C THR A 363 3.85 13.20 4.89
N ALA A 364 4.70 12.38 5.50
CA ALA A 364 5.01 12.42 6.93
C ALA A 364 3.75 12.42 7.81
N GLU A 365 2.61 11.99 7.27
CA GLU A 365 1.35 11.80 7.99
C GLU A 365 1.41 10.45 8.71
N LEU A 366 0.90 10.43 9.94
CA LEU A 366 0.72 9.20 10.69
C LEU A 366 -0.49 8.48 10.12
N ASP A 367 -0.33 7.21 9.75
CA ASP A 367 -1.41 6.37 9.26
C ASP A 367 -2.19 5.77 10.45
N PRO A 368 -3.39 6.27 10.79
CA PRO A 368 -4.11 5.82 11.98
C PRO A 368 -4.52 4.35 11.92
N VAL A 369 -4.82 3.84 10.73
CA VAL A 369 -5.26 2.45 10.53
C VAL A 369 -4.10 1.51 10.77
N ARG A 370 -2.99 1.75 10.08
CA ARG A 370 -1.81 0.90 10.16
C ARG A 370 -1.10 1.03 11.50
N ILE A 371 -1.17 2.20 12.14
CA ILE A 371 -0.70 2.38 13.52
C ILE A 371 -1.61 1.66 14.53
N GLN A 372 -2.93 1.62 14.31
CA GLN A 372 -3.83 0.82 15.14
C GLN A 372 -3.49 -0.67 15.05
N ASN A 373 -3.17 -1.18 13.86
CA ASN A 373 -2.68 -2.56 13.70
C ASN A 373 -1.42 -2.82 14.56
N ASN A 374 -0.52 -1.84 14.66
CA ASN A 374 0.63 -1.94 15.55
C ASN A 374 0.27 -1.91 17.05
N VAL A 375 -0.76 -1.15 17.43
CA VAL A 375 -1.29 -1.16 18.81
C VAL A 375 -1.82 -2.55 19.15
N ASP A 376 -2.61 -3.15 18.27
CA ASP A 376 -3.20 -4.48 18.48
C ASP A 376 -2.11 -5.55 18.58
N TYR A 377 -1.09 -5.48 17.72
CA TYR A 377 0.12 -6.28 17.84
C TYR A 377 0.85 -6.08 19.16
N ALA A 378 1.08 -4.83 19.57
CA ALA A 378 1.80 -4.52 20.80
C ALA A 378 1.07 -5.10 22.02
N VAL A 379 -0.27 -5.10 22.02
CA VAL A 379 -1.10 -5.77 23.04
C VAL A 379 -0.95 -7.29 22.96
N GLY A 380 -1.10 -7.88 21.78
CA GLY A 380 -0.96 -9.32 21.57
C GLY A 380 0.40 -9.88 22.00
N ARG A 381 1.46 -9.08 21.83
CA ARG A 381 2.84 -9.40 22.25
C ARG A 381 3.15 -9.07 23.71
N GLY A 382 2.22 -8.44 24.44
CA GLY A 382 2.44 -7.98 25.81
C GLY A 382 3.47 -6.85 25.93
N ILE A 383 3.78 -6.17 24.83
CA ILE A 383 4.58 -4.94 24.81
C ILE A 383 3.79 -3.80 25.46
N LEU A 384 2.48 -3.76 25.17
CA LEU A 384 1.50 -2.83 25.71
C LEU A 384 0.47 -3.60 26.54
N ALA A 385 0.14 -3.11 27.74
CA ALA A 385 -0.78 -3.81 28.63
C ALA A 385 -2.25 -3.75 28.17
N GLU A 386 -2.66 -2.64 27.56
CA GLU A 386 -4.00 -2.40 27.03
C GLU A 386 -3.93 -1.46 25.82
N ALA A 387 -4.84 -1.63 24.86
CA ALA A 387 -4.87 -0.80 23.66
C ALA A 387 -5.04 0.69 24.03
N GLN A 388 -4.29 1.55 23.34
CA GLN A 388 -4.40 3.00 23.47
C GLN A 388 -5.05 3.56 22.21
N GLU A 389 -5.92 4.55 22.37
CA GLU A 389 -6.53 5.25 21.24
C GLU A 389 -5.49 6.11 20.52
N PHE A 390 -5.56 6.18 19.19
CA PHE A 390 -4.59 6.90 18.36
C PHE A 390 -4.31 8.34 18.84
N GLY A 391 -5.35 9.09 19.23
CA GLY A 391 -5.22 10.47 19.73
C GLY A 391 -4.49 10.61 21.08
N GLU A 392 -4.28 9.53 21.83
CA GLU A 392 -3.56 9.57 23.11
C GLU A 392 -2.05 9.67 22.94
N PHE A 393 -1.53 9.28 21.77
CA PHE A 393 -0.09 9.18 21.53
C PHE A 393 0.34 9.75 20.18
N ALA A 394 -0.58 10.12 19.29
CA ALA A 394 -0.29 10.86 18.08
C ALA A 394 -0.58 12.36 18.28
N VAL A 395 0.29 13.23 17.77
CA VAL A 395 0.15 14.70 17.83
C VAL A 395 0.49 15.33 16.49
N GLY A 396 0.01 16.54 16.26
CA GLY A 396 0.34 17.33 15.07
C GLY A 396 -0.89 17.75 14.26
N PRO A 397 -0.66 18.48 13.15
CA PRO A 397 -1.71 19.05 12.33
C PRO A 397 -2.63 17.96 11.78
N GLY A 398 -3.90 17.98 12.18
CA GLY A 398 -4.94 17.02 11.78
C GLY A 398 -5.28 15.94 12.82
N ILE A 399 -4.55 15.87 13.94
CA ILE A 399 -4.81 14.91 15.04
C ILE A 399 -5.34 15.66 16.28
N ASP A 400 -4.92 16.91 16.46
CA ASP A 400 -5.69 17.97 17.10
C ASP A 400 -6.05 18.97 15.99
N VAL A 401 -7.32 19.40 15.88
CA VAL A 401 -7.86 20.17 14.73
C VAL A 401 -7.03 21.42 14.39
N ILE A 402 -6.04 21.26 13.50
CA ILE A 402 -5.50 22.24 12.55
C ILE A 402 -4.93 21.40 11.41
N LEU A 403 -5.64 21.28 10.28
CA LEU A 403 -5.12 20.65 9.07
C LEU A 403 -3.86 21.43 8.60
N PRO A 404 -2.82 20.81 7.99
CA PRO A 404 -1.98 21.58 7.07
C PRO A 404 -2.97 22.19 6.08
N ALA A 405 -2.96 23.53 5.94
CA ALA A 405 -3.93 24.32 5.18
C ALA A 405 -4.81 23.44 4.29
N ALA A 406 -6.05 23.16 4.71
CA ALA A 406 -6.94 22.29 3.95
C ALA A 406 -6.81 22.71 2.49
N LEU A 407 -6.32 21.81 1.63
CA LEU A 407 -6.18 22.09 0.20
C LEU A 407 -7.52 22.69 -0.21
N VAL A 408 -7.52 23.96 -0.59
CA VAL A 408 -8.75 24.61 -1.03
C VAL A 408 -8.87 24.20 -2.49
N PRO A 409 -9.85 23.35 -2.84
CA PRO A 409 -9.97 22.89 -4.21
C PRO A 409 -10.26 24.09 -5.11
N GLU A 410 -9.60 24.15 -6.26
CA GLU A 410 -9.90 25.14 -7.29
C GLU A 410 -11.27 24.87 -7.91
N THR A 411 -11.68 23.60 -7.97
CA THR A 411 -13.04 23.17 -8.32
C THR A 411 -13.66 22.25 -7.28
N THR A 412 -14.91 22.56 -6.92
CA THR A 412 -15.69 21.81 -5.91
C THR A 412 -16.43 20.61 -6.47
N THR A 413 -16.44 20.43 -7.79
CA THR A 413 -17.09 19.30 -8.46
C THR A 413 -16.17 18.75 -9.54
N VAL A 414 -16.04 17.43 -9.58
CA VAL A 414 -15.27 16.71 -10.59
C VAL A 414 -16.07 15.53 -11.11
N SER A 415 -16.01 15.32 -12.42
CA SER A 415 -16.56 14.15 -13.08
C SER A 415 -15.47 13.09 -13.25
N ILE A 416 -15.78 11.85 -12.88
CA ILE A 416 -14.86 10.73 -12.76
C ILE A 416 -15.33 9.61 -13.67
N CYS A 417 -14.42 8.96 -14.38
CA CYS A 417 -14.72 7.72 -15.10
C CYS A 417 -13.88 6.54 -14.62
N GLN A 418 -14.55 5.44 -14.29
CA GLN A 418 -13.94 4.18 -13.90
C GLN A 418 -14.70 3.00 -14.51
N ALA A 419 -13.98 1.91 -14.81
CA ALA A 419 -14.61 0.66 -15.20
C ALA A 419 -15.29 -0.02 -13.98
N PRO A 420 -16.43 -0.71 -14.16
CA PRO A 420 -17.06 -1.49 -13.10
C PRO A 420 -16.21 -2.72 -12.77
N SER A 421 -15.21 -2.51 -11.91
CA SER A 421 -14.17 -3.46 -11.55
C SER A 421 -13.81 -3.31 -10.07
N PHE A 422 -13.09 -4.29 -9.50
CA PHE A 422 -12.57 -4.21 -8.13
C PHE A 422 -11.78 -2.91 -7.90
N ASN A 423 -10.87 -2.56 -8.81
CA ASN A 423 -10.06 -1.35 -8.68
C ASN A 423 -10.85 -0.06 -8.96
N GLY A 424 -11.92 -0.13 -9.76
CA GLY A 424 -12.84 0.99 -9.96
C GLY A 424 -13.55 1.43 -8.67
N MET A 425 -13.70 0.51 -7.70
CA MET A 425 -14.29 0.83 -6.39
C MET A 425 -13.51 1.86 -5.60
N ILE A 426 -12.21 2.04 -5.85
CA ILE A 426 -11.38 3.02 -5.12
C ILE A 426 -11.99 4.43 -5.21
N ALA A 427 -12.38 4.86 -6.41
CA ALA A 427 -13.00 6.16 -6.59
C ALA A 427 -14.42 6.22 -5.99
N HIS A 428 -15.18 5.12 -6.08
CA HIS A 428 -16.52 5.02 -5.49
C HIS A 428 -16.47 5.14 -3.97
N ILE A 429 -15.61 4.37 -3.31
CA ILE A 429 -15.36 4.44 -1.87
C ILE A 429 -14.87 5.86 -1.48
N ALA A 430 -13.96 6.47 -2.25
CA ALA A 430 -13.50 7.83 -1.97
C ALA A 430 -14.64 8.87 -2.02
N VAL A 431 -15.67 8.67 -2.84
CA VAL A 431 -16.86 9.52 -2.90
C VAL A 431 -17.85 9.17 -1.79
N GLU A 432 -18.17 7.88 -1.62
CA GLU A 432 -19.25 7.38 -0.75
C GLU A 432 -18.88 7.44 0.75
N GLU A 433 -17.61 7.19 1.11
CA GLU A 433 -17.08 7.40 2.47
C GLU A 433 -16.81 8.87 2.81
N GLY A 434 -17.04 9.77 1.85
CA GLY A 434 -16.86 11.20 2.06
C GLY A 434 -15.42 11.70 2.02
N PHE A 435 -14.44 10.88 1.65
CA PHE A 435 -13.02 11.29 1.61
C PHE A 435 -12.76 12.48 0.66
N LEU A 436 -13.54 12.60 -0.42
CA LEU A 436 -13.55 13.79 -1.27
C LEU A 436 -14.32 14.97 -0.65
N SER A 437 -15.52 14.73 -0.12
CA SER A 437 -16.38 15.80 0.40
C SER A 437 -15.83 16.45 1.66
N ASP A 438 -15.11 15.70 2.50
CA ASP A 438 -14.40 16.20 3.67
C ASP A 438 -13.33 17.24 3.29
N ARG A 439 -12.92 17.25 2.02
CA ARG A 439 -11.94 18.17 1.43
C ARG A 439 -12.59 19.15 0.44
N GLY A 440 -13.91 19.29 0.47
CA GLY A 440 -14.65 20.27 -0.32
C GLY A 440 -14.84 19.92 -1.80
N VAL A 441 -14.57 18.67 -2.21
CA VAL A 441 -14.76 18.19 -3.58
C VAL A 441 -15.91 17.19 -3.63
N THR A 442 -16.82 17.36 -4.57
CA THR A 442 -17.88 16.40 -4.88
C THR A 442 -17.48 15.62 -6.14
N GLY A 443 -17.49 14.29 -6.06
CA GLY A 443 -17.25 13.42 -7.21
C GLY A 443 -18.56 12.96 -7.84
N GLU A 444 -18.65 13.07 -9.16
CA GLU A 444 -19.76 12.54 -9.97
C GLU A 444 -19.23 11.49 -10.95
N PHE A 445 -19.98 10.41 -11.17
CA PHE A 445 -19.54 9.33 -12.06
C PHE A 445 -20.16 9.45 -13.45
N VAL A 446 -19.30 9.34 -14.46
CA VAL A 446 -19.67 9.06 -15.85
C VAL A 446 -19.31 7.61 -16.15
N GLN A 447 -20.20 6.90 -16.84
CA GLN A 447 -19.95 5.51 -17.21
C GLN A 447 -19.13 5.45 -18.51
N CYS A 448 -17.97 4.79 -18.47
CA CYS A 448 -17.19 4.48 -19.68
C CYS A 448 -17.03 2.96 -19.83
N PRO A 449 -17.43 2.39 -20.98
CA PRO A 449 -17.42 0.95 -21.18
C PRO A 449 -16.06 0.33 -21.53
N SER A 450 -14.99 1.13 -21.71
CA SER A 450 -13.66 0.63 -22.12
C SER A 450 -12.55 1.67 -21.91
N GLY A 451 -11.28 1.22 -21.98
CA GLY A 451 -10.10 2.11 -21.96
C GLY A 451 -10.12 3.20 -23.05
N PRO A 452 -10.48 2.90 -24.31
CA PRO A 452 -10.68 3.92 -25.34
C PRO A 452 -11.87 4.87 -25.06
N ALA A 453 -12.93 4.43 -24.37
CA ALA A 453 -14.03 5.31 -23.99
C ALA A 453 -13.64 6.26 -22.85
N ASN A 454 -12.89 5.76 -21.87
CA ASN A 454 -12.19 6.53 -20.84
C ASN A 454 -11.36 7.66 -21.45
N ALA A 455 -10.55 7.31 -22.45
CA ALA A 455 -9.76 8.26 -23.23
C ALA A 455 -10.62 9.35 -23.88
N ALA A 456 -11.67 8.93 -24.60
CA ALA A 456 -12.54 9.84 -25.32
C ALA A 456 -13.25 10.83 -24.38
N ALA A 457 -13.70 10.37 -23.21
CA ALA A 457 -14.34 11.22 -22.21
C ALA A 457 -13.37 12.28 -21.65
N LEU A 458 -12.13 11.89 -21.34
CA LEU A 458 -11.10 12.81 -20.87
C LEU A 458 -10.75 13.86 -21.94
N ILE A 459 -10.60 13.43 -23.19
CA ILE A 459 -10.33 14.30 -24.34
C ILE A 459 -11.47 15.29 -24.59
N ALA A 460 -12.72 14.84 -24.45
CA ALA A 460 -13.91 15.67 -24.64
C ALA A 460 -14.09 16.69 -23.50
N GLY A 461 -13.40 16.50 -22.37
CA GLY A 461 -13.60 17.27 -21.15
C GLY A 461 -14.86 16.86 -20.36
N ASP A 462 -15.48 15.72 -20.72
CA ASP A 462 -16.65 15.17 -20.04
C ASP A 462 -16.30 14.66 -18.62
N VAL A 463 -15.03 14.33 -18.39
CA VAL A 463 -14.49 13.92 -17.09
C VAL A 463 -13.14 14.57 -16.82
N GLN A 464 -12.83 14.82 -15.55
CA GLN A 464 -11.54 15.35 -15.08
C GLN A 464 -10.59 14.23 -14.66
N PHE A 465 -11.12 13.12 -14.14
CA PHE A 465 -10.32 12.02 -13.62
C PHE A 465 -10.72 10.68 -14.22
N VAL A 466 -9.72 9.91 -14.62
CA VAL A 466 -9.91 8.59 -15.21
C VAL A 466 -8.87 7.62 -14.66
N GLY A 467 -9.31 6.45 -14.20
CA GLY A 467 -8.41 5.33 -13.95
C GLY A 467 -8.21 4.52 -15.24
N ASN A 468 -6.95 4.34 -15.65
CA ASN A 468 -6.65 3.60 -16.87
C ASN A 468 -5.26 2.95 -16.81
N THR A 469 -4.98 2.07 -17.75
CA THR A 469 -3.65 1.46 -17.87
C THR A 469 -2.67 2.44 -18.53
N PRO A 470 -1.38 2.44 -18.16
CA PRO A 470 -0.40 3.35 -18.74
C PRO A 470 -0.29 3.28 -20.27
N ASP A 471 -0.39 2.08 -20.87
CA ASP A 471 -0.30 1.88 -22.32
C ASP A 471 -1.49 2.48 -23.09
N ASN A 472 -2.71 2.40 -22.52
CA ASN A 472 -3.85 3.12 -23.08
C ASN A 472 -3.61 4.64 -23.05
N MET A 473 -2.98 5.14 -21.98
CA MET A 473 -2.67 6.57 -21.83
C MET A 473 -1.58 7.05 -22.78
N LEU A 474 -0.52 6.27 -22.96
CA LEU A 474 0.53 6.56 -23.93
C LEU A 474 -0.02 6.58 -25.36
N GLY A 475 -0.96 5.69 -25.69
CA GLY A 475 -1.67 5.71 -26.98
C GLY A 475 -2.47 7.00 -27.22
N ILE A 476 -3.08 7.57 -26.18
CA ILE A 476 -3.78 8.87 -26.23
C ILE A 476 -2.80 10.00 -26.51
N ARG A 477 -1.65 9.98 -25.83
CA ARG A 477 -0.59 10.97 -26.04
C ARG A 477 -0.03 10.90 -27.45
N ASN A 478 0.18 9.70 -27.97
CA ASN A 478 0.61 9.49 -29.35
C ASN A 478 -0.39 10.07 -30.37
N ALA A 479 -1.70 10.06 -30.04
CA ALA A 479 -2.73 10.70 -30.85
C ALA A 479 -2.78 12.25 -30.73
N GLY A 480 -1.89 12.86 -29.95
CA GLY A 480 -1.70 14.31 -29.84
C GLY A 480 -2.45 14.98 -28.68
N PHE A 481 -2.97 14.22 -27.73
CA PHE A 481 -3.66 14.75 -26.56
C PHE A 481 -2.74 14.83 -25.35
N ASP A 482 -2.75 15.95 -24.64
CA ASP A 482 -1.86 16.19 -23.52
C ASP A 482 -2.50 15.75 -22.19
N VAL A 483 -2.32 14.47 -21.88
CA VAL A 483 -2.81 13.82 -20.65
C VAL A 483 -1.64 13.42 -19.76
N VAL A 484 -1.82 13.47 -18.44
CA VAL A 484 -0.78 13.19 -17.44
C VAL A 484 -1.25 12.18 -16.41
N MET A 485 -0.36 11.26 -16.04
CA MET A 485 -0.55 10.35 -14.90
C MET A 485 -0.14 11.09 -13.63
N PHE A 486 -0.90 10.96 -12.55
CA PHE A 486 -0.58 11.64 -11.29
C PHE A 486 -0.59 10.73 -10.07
N GLN A 487 -1.11 9.51 -10.20
CA GLN A 487 -1.14 8.56 -9.09
C GLN A 487 -1.23 7.13 -9.62
N GLN A 488 -0.52 6.23 -8.98
CA GLN A 488 -0.63 4.79 -9.17
C GLN A 488 -1.74 4.21 -8.31
N LEU A 489 -2.56 3.32 -8.87
CA LEU A 489 -3.62 2.62 -8.13
C LEU A 489 -3.29 1.15 -7.90
N VAL A 490 -2.63 0.51 -8.86
CA VAL A 490 -2.36 -0.94 -8.84
C VAL A 490 -0.91 -1.20 -9.22
N ASP A 491 -0.18 -1.89 -8.35
CA ASP A 491 1.26 -2.20 -8.50
C ASP A 491 1.50 -3.45 -9.37
N LYS A 492 0.51 -4.35 -9.45
CA LYS A 492 0.53 -5.60 -10.23
C LYS A 492 -0.41 -5.49 -11.45
N HIS A 493 -0.48 -6.53 -12.27
CA HIS A 493 -1.33 -6.53 -13.46
C HIS A 493 -2.83 -6.37 -13.17
N PHE A 494 -3.49 -5.49 -13.93
CA PHE A 494 -4.95 -5.26 -13.90
C PHE A 494 -5.68 -6.27 -14.80
N PHE A 495 -5.04 -6.65 -15.90
CA PHE A 495 -5.53 -7.67 -16.83
C PHE A 495 -4.76 -8.98 -16.63
N ASP A 496 -5.46 -10.10 -16.75
CA ASP A 496 -4.87 -11.42 -16.67
C ASP A 496 -5.55 -12.39 -17.65
N ILE A 497 -5.02 -13.62 -17.73
CA ILE A 497 -5.51 -14.65 -18.64
C ILE A 497 -6.56 -15.56 -18.00
N VAL A 498 -7.54 -15.93 -18.81
CA VAL A 498 -8.42 -17.08 -18.53
C VAL A 498 -8.61 -17.93 -19.78
N VAL A 499 -8.47 -19.24 -19.65
CA VAL A 499 -8.71 -20.24 -20.71
C VAL A 499 -10.05 -20.91 -20.48
N SER A 500 -10.86 -21.04 -21.53
CA SER A 500 -12.18 -21.67 -21.46
C SER A 500 -12.07 -23.16 -21.17
N ASN A 501 -12.92 -23.68 -20.29
CA ASN A 501 -13.06 -25.12 -20.09
C ASN A 501 -13.54 -25.85 -21.37
N ASN A 502 -14.17 -25.14 -22.31
CA ASN A 502 -14.55 -25.69 -23.62
C ASN A 502 -13.36 -25.93 -24.55
N PHE A 503 -12.26 -25.20 -24.37
CA PHE A 503 -11.02 -25.42 -25.11
C PHE A 503 -10.38 -26.75 -24.69
N GLY A 504 -10.50 -27.09 -23.39
CA GLY A 504 -9.93 -28.27 -22.78
C GLY A 504 -8.69 -27.95 -21.92
N PRO A 505 -8.11 -28.96 -21.26
CA PRO A 505 -6.90 -28.79 -20.46
C PRO A 505 -5.69 -28.52 -21.35
N ILE A 506 -4.88 -27.53 -20.98
CA ILE A 506 -3.56 -27.28 -21.53
C ILE A 506 -2.57 -28.24 -20.85
N ASP A 507 -1.78 -28.97 -21.65
CA ASP A 507 -0.80 -29.96 -21.18
C ASP A 507 0.55 -29.28 -20.88
N CYS A 508 0.55 -28.32 -19.94
CA CYS A 508 1.71 -27.55 -19.51
C CYS A 508 1.80 -27.51 -17.98
N GLU A 509 3.00 -27.27 -17.44
CA GLU A 509 3.16 -26.99 -16.01
C GLU A 509 2.48 -25.65 -15.66
N GLN A 510 1.87 -25.56 -14.48
CA GLN A 510 1.27 -24.30 -14.00
C GLN A 510 2.35 -23.21 -13.93
N GLY A 511 2.09 -22.04 -14.52
CA GLY A 511 3.05 -20.95 -14.61
C GLY A 511 3.95 -20.98 -15.85
N ASP A 512 3.98 -22.09 -16.62
CA ASP A 512 4.68 -22.16 -17.90
C ASP A 512 3.88 -21.44 -19.00
N TRP A 513 3.97 -20.11 -18.98
CA TRP A 513 3.22 -19.24 -19.87
C TRP A 513 3.64 -19.42 -21.34
N GLN A 514 4.90 -19.74 -21.64
CA GLN A 514 5.33 -20.00 -23.03
C GLN A 514 4.68 -21.26 -23.58
N CYS A 515 4.66 -22.35 -22.81
CA CYS A 515 3.98 -23.58 -23.21
C CYS A 515 2.48 -23.33 -23.40
N ALA A 516 1.83 -22.63 -22.45
CA ALA A 516 0.42 -22.30 -22.56
C ALA A 516 0.11 -21.47 -23.83
N MET A 517 0.95 -20.50 -24.18
CA MET A 517 0.79 -19.72 -25.41
C MET A 517 0.97 -20.56 -26.68
N GLN A 518 1.86 -21.57 -26.67
CA GLN A 518 2.02 -22.51 -27.80
C GLN A 518 0.77 -23.37 -28.02
N GLU A 519 0.15 -23.86 -26.94
CA GLU A 519 -1.11 -24.62 -27.05
C GLU A 519 -2.28 -23.76 -27.53
N LEU A 520 -2.26 -22.45 -27.24
CA LEU A 520 -3.30 -21.49 -27.65
C LEU A 520 -3.04 -20.86 -29.03
N GLU A 521 -2.00 -21.27 -29.76
CA GLU A 521 -1.63 -20.67 -31.05
C GLU A 521 -2.79 -20.70 -32.07
N GLY A 522 -3.11 -19.54 -32.65
CA GLY A 522 -4.09 -19.41 -33.74
C GLY A 522 -5.55 -19.55 -33.33
N THR A 523 -5.84 -19.60 -32.03
CA THR A 523 -7.19 -19.72 -31.45
C THR A 523 -7.92 -18.37 -31.37
N ASN A 524 -9.19 -18.40 -30.95
CA ASN A 524 -10.00 -17.20 -30.77
C ASN A 524 -9.75 -16.57 -29.39
N VAL A 525 -9.42 -15.27 -29.37
CA VAL A 525 -9.07 -14.53 -28.14
C VAL A 525 -10.15 -13.49 -27.83
N GLY A 526 -10.69 -13.55 -26.63
CA GLY A 526 -11.54 -12.50 -26.06
C GLY A 526 -10.72 -11.34 -25.53
N VAL A 527 -11.07 -10.13 -25.94
CA VAL A 527 -10.46 -8.89 -25.47
C VAL A 527 -11.55 -7.86 -25.18
N VAL A 528 -11.31 -6.94 -24.25
CA VAL A 528 -12.33 -5.94 -23.84
C VAL A 528 -12.79 -5.09 -25.02
N ALA A 529 -11.85 -4.61 -25.84
CA ALA A 529 -12.13 -3.87 -27.06
C ALA A 529 -10.96 -4.02 -28.04
N ARG A 530 -11.25 -3.86 -29.35
CA ARG A 530 -10.19 -3.87 -30.36
C ARG A 530 -9.25 -2.69 -30.17
N GLY A 531 -7.95 -2.97 -30.19
CA GLY A 531 -6.88 -1.99 -30.00
C GLY A 531 -6.68 -1.50 -28.56
N ALA A 532 -7.42 -2.03 -27.58
CA ALA A 532 -7.20 -1.71 -26.16
C ALA A 532 -6.06 -2.54 -25.57
N ALA A 533 -5.59 -2.14 -24.37
CA ALA A 533 -4.55 -2.83 -23.61
C ALA A 533 -4.66 -4.36 -23.59
N ALA A 534 -5.87 -4.91 -23.35
CA ALA A 534 -6.10 -6.36 -23.35
C ALA A 534 -5.69 -7.05 -24.67
N GLU A 535 -5.93 -6.43 -25.83
CA GLU A 535 -5.47 -6.98 -27.12
C GLU A 535 -3.95 -6.87 -27.26
N GLN A 536 -3.35 -5.78 -26.79
CA GLN A 536 -1.90 -5.61 -26.90
C GLN A 536 -1.14 -6.57 -25.98
N ILE A 537 -1.65 -6.81 -24.77
CA ILE A 537 -1.12 -7.81 -23.84
C ILE A 537 -1.24 -9.22 -24.44
N ALA A 538 -2.40 -9.59 -24.99
CA ALA A 538 -2.57 -10.87 -25.66
C ALA A 538 -1.56 -11.06 -26.81
N ARG A 539 -1.39 -10.01 -27.64
CA ARG A 539 -0.41 -10.02 -28.73
C ARG A 539 1.01 -10.15 -28.22
N GLN A 540 1.37 -9.46 -27.14
CA GLN A 540 2.69 -9.53 -26.53
C GLN A 540 3.00 -10.91 -25.97
N LEU A 541 2.03 -11.57 -25.33
CA LEU A 541 2.20 -12.94 -24.82
C LEU A 541 2.47 -13.92 -25.97
N VAL A 542 1.70 -13.83 -27.05
CA VAL A 542 1.88 -14.68 -28.24
C VAL A 542 3.25 -14.41 -28.90
N ASP A 543 3.59 -13.14 -29.12
CA ASP A 543 4.87 -12.75 -29.75
C ASP A 543 6.09 -13.15 -28.89
N SER A 544 6.02 -12.94 -27.57
CA SER A 544 7.10 -13.31 -26.64
C SER A 544 7.28 -14.81 -26.49
N ALA A 545 6.24 -15.60 -26.76
CA ALA A 545 6.32 -17.06 -26.87
C ALA A 545 6.93 -17.53 -28.22
N GLY A 546 7.29 -16.59 -29.11
CA GLY A 546 7.88 -16.86 -30.42
C GLY A 546 6.87 -17.23 -31.51
N LEU A 547 5.60 -16.87 -31.32
CA LEU A 547 4.48 -17.20 -32.20
C LEU A 547 4.01 -15.97 -32.98
N ASP A 548 3.19 -16.17 -34.02
CA ASP A 548 2.65 -15.07 -34.82
C ASP A 548 1.36 -14.50 -34.17
N PRO A 549 1.39 -13.28 -33.60
CA PRO A 549 0.21 -12.67 -33.00
C PRO A 549 -0.94 -12.41 -33.99
N ASP A 550 -0.67 -12.36 -35.30
CA ASP A 550 -1.70 -12.23 -36.34
C ASP A 550 -2.34 -13.56 -36.74
N GLY A 551 -1.84 -14.68 -36.23
CA GLY A 551 -2.45 -16.00 -36.39
C GLY A 551 -3.75 -16.17 -35.61
N ALA A 552 -3.93 -15.42 -34.52
CA ALA A 552 -5.10 -15.49 -33.64
C ALA A 552 -6.25 -14.57 -34.09
N THR A 553 -7.49 -14.91 -33.71
CA THR A 553 -8.66 -14.06 -34.00
C THR A 553 -9.11 -13.31 -32.75
N TYR A 554 -8.91 -11.99 -32.73
CA TYR A 554 -9.29 -11.12 -31.60
C TYR A 554 -10.74 -10.65 -31.69
N ILE A 555 -11.54 -11.01 -30.69
CA ILE A 555 -12.98 -10.72 -30.59
C ILE A 555 -13.19 -9.75 -29.43
N ALA A 556 -13.86 -8.62 -29.71
CA ALA A 556 -14.22 -7.66 -28.67
C ALA A 556 -15.40 -8.19 -27.85
N THR A 557 -15.10 -8.84 -26.73
CA THR A 557 -16.09 -9.46 -25.85
C THR A 557 -16.68 -8.49 -24.84
N GLY A 558 -16.08 -7.31 -24.64
CA GLY A 558 -16.57 -6.28 -23.72
C GLY A 558 -16.19 -6.53 -22.27
N LEU A 559 -17.12 -6.23 -21.34
CA LEU A 559 -16.89 -6.35 -19.90
C LEU A 559 -16.99 -7.82 -19.43
N SER A 560 -16.86 -8.04 -18.12
CA SER A 560 -16.75 -9.37 -17.50
C SER A 560 -17.89 -10.31 -17.89
N GLY A 561 -19.16 -9.91 -17.73
CA GLY A 561 -20.31 -10.77 -18.00
C GLY A 561 -20.41 -11.24 -19.47
N THR A 562 -20.11 -10.37 -20.42
CA THR A 562 -20.13 -10.72 -21.86
C THR A 562 -18.91 -11.56 -22.26
N THR A 563 -17.76 -11.34 -21.62
CA THR A 563 -16.57 -12.20 -21.80
C THR A 563 -16.80 -13.61 -21.27
N LEU A 564 -17.42 -13.76 -20.09
CA LEU A 564 -17.80 -15.06 -19.54
C LEU A 564 -18.80 -15.81 -20.42
N ALA A 565 -19.77 -15.10 -21.00
CA ALA A 565 -20.71 -15.68 -21.96
C ALA A 565 -20.02 -16.15 -23.25
N ALA A 566 -19.03 -15.39 -23.75
CA ALA A 566 -18.23 -15.77 -24.92
C ALA A 566 -17.39 -17.03 -24.65
N LEU A 567 -16.73 -17.12 -23.48
CA LEU A 567 -16.00 -18.33 -23.06
C LEU A 567 -16.93 -19.54 -22.92
N SER A 568 -18.09 -19.35 -22.28
CA SER A 568 -19.09 -20.40 -22.04
C SER A 568 -19.72 -20.94 -23.32
N SER A 569 -19.90 -20.08 -24.33
CA SER A 569 -20.47 -20.46 -25.63
C SER A 569 -19.45 -21.01 -26.62
N GLY A 570 -18.15 -20.93 -26.30
CA GLY A 570 -17.06 -21.30 -27.19
C GLY A 570 -16.86 -20.32 -28.35
N GLU A 571 -17.31 -19.07 -28.19
CA GLU A 571 -17.00 -17.99 -29.15
C GLU A 571 -15.50 -17.64 -29.10
N VAL A 572 -14.93 -17.66 -27.89
CA VAL A 572 -13.50 -17.48 -27.63
C VAL A 572 -12.96 -18.66 -26.82
N ASP A 573 -11.71 -19.04 -27.11
CA ASP A 573 -11.01 -20.15 -26.48
C ASP A 573 -10.30 -19.72 -25.19
N TRP A 574 -9.87 -18.46 -25.14
CA TRP A 574 -9.30 -17.79 -23.97
C TRP A 574 -9.54 -16.29 -24.05
N ALA A 575 -9.32 -15.57 -22.96
CA ALA A 575 -9.49 -14.13 -22.91
C ALA A 575 -8.42 -13.47 -22.04
N ILE A 576 -8.06 -12.24 -22.42
CA ILE A 576 -7.42 -11.29 -21.51
C ILE A 576 -8.51 -10.38 -20.96
N THR A 577 -8.75 -10.50 -19.65
CA THR A 577 -9.83 -9.79 -18.96
C THR A 577 -9.39 -9.35 -17.56
N PHE A 578 -10.30 -8.77 -16.79
CA PHE A 578 -10.05 -8.17 -15.49
C PHE A 578 -11.15 -8.55 -14.51
N GLU A 579 -10.99 -8.20 -13.24
CA GLU A 579 -11.98 -8.55 -12.22
C GLU A 579 -13.32 -7.82 -12.39
N PRO A 580 -14.45 -8.50 -12.16
CA PRO A 580 -14.54 -9.85 -11.56
C PRO A 580 -14.47 -11.02 -12.54
N GLY A 581 -14.26 -10.78 -13.83
CA GLY A 581 -14.34 -11.83 -14.86
C GLY A 581 -13.30 -12.94 -14.67
N LEU A 582 -12.13 -12.63 -14.11
CA LEU A 582 -11.07 -13.59 -13.83
C LEU A 582 -11.50 -14.58 -12.74
N SER A 583 -11.79 -14.08 -11.54
CA SER A 583 -12.19 -14.93 -10.41
C SER A 583 -13.52 -15.63 -10.68
N GLN A 584 -14.48 -14.94 -11.31
CA GLN A 584 -15.78 -15.52 -11.61
C GLN A 584 -15.69 -16.68 -12.61
N ALA A 585 -14.82 -16.61 -13.62
CA ALA A 585 -14.64 -17.71 -14.55
C ALA A 585 -14.18 -19.00 -13.85
N VAL A 586 -13.32 -18.87 -12.85
CA VAL A 586 -12.81 -20.00 -12.05
C VAL A 586 -13.88 -20.53 -11.10
N VAL A 587 -14.56 -19.65 -10.37
CA VAL A 587 -15.58 -20.04 -9.38
C VAL A 587 -16.80 -20.68 -10.05
N ASP A 588 -17.22 -20.16 -11.21
CA ASP A 588 -18.39 -20.66 -11.95
C ASP A 588 -18.05 -21.86 -12.88
N ASP A 589 -16.81 -22.38 -12.82
CA ASP A 589 -16.31 -23.50 -13.64
C ASP A 589 -16.46 -23.25 -15.16
N ILE A 590 -16.27 -22.00 -15.59
CA ILE A 590 -16.30 -21.57 -16.99
C ILE A 590 -14.89 -21.69 -17.61
N GLY A 591 -13.86 -21.45 -16.81
CA GLY A 591 -12.48 -21.48 -17.26
C GLY A 591 -11.47 -21.50 -16.11
N TYR A 592 -10.19 -21.51 -16.46
CA TYR A 592 -9.07 -21.57 -15.52
C TYR A 592 -7.90 -20.71 -16.02
N ALA A 593 -7.00 -20.34 -15.11
CA ALA A 593 -5.79 -19.57 -15.44
C ALA A 593 -4.56 -20.49 -15.44
N PRO A 594 -3.93 -20.76 -16.60
CA PRO A 594 -2.74 -21.62 -16.67
C PRO A 594 -1.46 -20.96 -16.12
N PHE A 595 -1.46 -19.63 -16.02
CA PHE A 595 -0.42 -18.80 -15.39
C PHE A 595 -1.08 -17.50 -14.90
N ASN A 596 -0.35 -16.70 -14.12
CA ASN A 596 -0.88 -15.51 -13.47
C ASN A 596 0.10 -14.34 -13.62
N LEU A 597 -0.24 -13.38 -14.47
CA LEU A 597 0.58 -12.19 -14.70
C LEU A 597 0.79 -11.36 -13.41
N ARG A 598 -0.18 -11.38 -12.50
CA ARG A 598 -0.12 -10.66 -11.22
C ARG A 598 0.84 -11.32 -10.23
N ALA A 599 1.11 -12.61 -10.40
CA ALA A 599 2.11 -13.34 -9.63
C ALA A 599 3.53 -13.19 -10.21
N GLY A 600 3.68 -12.49 -11.33
CA GLY A 600 4.96 -12.30 -12.01
C GLY A 600 5.26 -13.34 -13.09
N ASP A 601 4.31 -14.22 -13.42
CA ASP A 601 4.41 -15.04 -14.63
C ASP A 601 4.35 -14.14 -15.87
N GLY A 602 4.86 -14.64 -17.00
CA GLY A 602 4.85 -13.90 -18.27
C GLY A 602 6.19 -13.28 -18.64
N PRO A 603 6.24 -12.58 -19.79
CA PRO A 603 7.42 -11.85 -20.23
C PRO A 603 7.69 -10.61 -19.36
N SER A 604 8.96 -10.36 -19.05
CA SER A 604 9.40 -9.20 -18.24
C SER A 604 9.03 -7.85 -18.83
N GLU A 605 8.80 -7.82 -20.14
CA GLU A 605 8.31 -6.67 -20.88
C GLU A 605 6.98 -6.19 -20.33
N LEU A 606 6.16 -7.07 -19.73
CA LEU A 606 4.87 -6.70 -19.14
C LEU A 606 4.97 -6.15 -17.71
N ASP A 607 6.15 -6.15 -17.06
CA ASP A 607 6.28 -5.69 -15.68
C ASP A 607 6.13 -4.16 -15.53
N TRP A 608 4.93 -3.70 -15.20
CA TRP A 608 4.63 -2.31 -14.88
C TRP A 608 3.42 -2.15 -13.95
N PRO A 609 3.23 -0.97 -13.34
CA PRO A 609 2.01 -0.65 -12.62
C PRO A 609 0.82 -0.61 -13.57
N SER A 610 -0.19 -1.43 -13.33
CA SER A 610 -1.17 -1.70 -14.38
C SER A 610 -2.40 -0.79 -14.34
N LEU A 611 -2.52 0.10 -13.35
CA LEU A 611 -3.59 1.10 -13.31
C LEU A 611 -3.11 2.38 -12.64
N VAL A 612 -3.38 3.52 -13.28
CA VAL A 612 -3.03 4.86 -12.84
C VAL A 612 -4.23 5.81 -12.95
N ASN A 613 -4.30 6.80 -12.07
CA ASN A 613 -5.17 7.95 -12.26
C ASN A 613 -4.52 8.93 -13.24
N THR A 614 -5.33 9.39 -14.20
CA THR A 614 -4.95 10.32 -15.25
C THR A 614 -5.90 11.51 -15.29
N THR A 615 -5.36 12.67 -15.62
CA THR A 615 -6.12 13.89 -15.95
C THR A 615 -5.52 14.57 -17.19
N SER A 616 -6.12 15.66 -17.69
CA SER A 616 -5.48 16.48 -18.72
C SER A 616 -4.38 17.35 -18.09
N ARG A 617 -3.31 17.62 -18.83
CA ARG A 617 -2.23 18.51 -18.33
C ARG A 617 -2.79 19.87 -17.94
N GLN A 618 -3.66 20.42 -18.76
CA GLN A 618 -4.34 21.69 -18.49
C GLN A 618 -5.08 21.65 -17.14
N PHE A 619 -5.86 20.60 -16.87
CA PHE A 619 -6.61 20.51 -15.62
C PHE A 619 -5.66 20.39 -14.42
N ALA A 620 -4.59 19.61 -14.52
CA ALA A 620 -3.59 19.49 -13.45
C ALA A 620 -2.89 20.81 -13.12
N GLU A 621 -2.55 21.60 -14.15
CA GLU A 621 -1.92 22.92 -13.97
C GLU A 621 -2.87 23.97 -13.41
N GLU A 622 -4.14 23.93 -13.81
CA GLU A 622 -5.18 24.88 -13.35
C GLU A 622 -5.78 24.51 -12.00
N ASN A 623 -5.77 23.23 -11.61
CA ASN A 623 -6.43 22.70 -10.41
C ASN A 623 -5.51 21.78 -9.57
N PRO A 624 -4.26 22.19 -9.27
CA PRO A 624 -3.30 21.34 -8.59
C PRO A 624 -3.79 20.86 -7.21
N ASN A 625 -4.50 21.71 -6.44
CA ASN A 625 -5.05 21.29 -5.16
C ASN A 625 -6.16 20.25 -5.33
N THR A 626 -7.05 20.42 -6.32
CA THR A 626 -8.08 19.41 -6.61
C THR A 626 -7.47 18.06 -7.01
N VAL A 627 -6.40 18.05 -7.82
CA VAL A 627 -5.67 16.79 -8.16
C VAL A 627 -5.07 16.16 -6.92
N ALA A 628 -4.44 16.96 -6.05
CA ALA A 628 -3.88 16.49 -4.78
C ALA A 628 -4.94 15.96 -3.81
N ILE A 629 -6.10 16.62 -3.73
CA ILE A 629 -7.25 16.14 -2.95
C ILE A 629 -7.73 14.79 -3.48
N PHE A 630 -7.89 14.65 -4.80
CA PHE A 630 -8.32 13.40 -5.40
C PHE A 630 -7.31 12.27 -5.18
N ALA A 631 -6.01 12.56 -5.28
CA ALA A 631 -4.96 11.60 -4.99
C ALA A 631 -5.00 11.14 -3.52
N ARG A 632 -5.12 12.09 -2.58
CA ARG A 632 -5.26 11.78 -1.14
C ARG A 632 -6.50 10.96 -0.83
N ALA A 633 -7.64 11.32 -1.42
CA ALA A 633 -8.89 10.59 -1.23
C ALA A 633 -8.84 9.18 -1.82
N SER A 634 -8.20 9.01 -2.98
CA SER A 634 -7.97 7.69 -3.59
C SER A 634 -7.06 6.82 -2.73
N ARG A 635 -5.99 7.40 -2.14
CA ARG A 635 -5.13 6.70 -1.17
C ARG A 635 -5.92 6.28 0.06
N GLN A 636 -6.70 7.20 0.64
CA GLN A 636 -7.54 6.90 1.80
C GLN A 636 -8.55 5.78 1.51
N ALA A 637 -9.09 5.71 0.29
CA ALA A 637 -9.94 4.60 -0.15
C ALA A 637 -9.18 3.28 -0.29
N MET A 638 -7.94 3.27 -0.80
CA MET A 638 -7.11 2.06 -0.82
C MET A 638 -6.76 1.59 0.61
N ASP A 639 -6.45 2.51 1.53
CA ASP A 639 -6.21 2.21 2.94
C ASP A 639 -7.48 1.65 3.61
N PHE A 640 -8.64 2.25 3.32
CA PHE A 640 -9.93 1.75 3.75
C PHE A 640 -10.19 0.32 3.26
N MET A 641 -9.90 0.04 1.98
CA MET A 641 -10.07 -1.30 1.40
C MET A 641 -9.13 -2.34 2.02
N ARG A 642 -7.89 -1.94 2.34
CA ARG A 642 -6.88 -2.83 2.95
C ARG A 642 -7.16 -3.14 4.39
N ASN A 643 -7.80 -2.23 5.12
CA ASN A 643 -8.11 -2.42 6.53
C ASN A 643 -8.99 -3.66 6.75
N PRO A 644 -8.51 -4.70 7.45
CA PRO A 644 -9.31 -5.89 7.71
C PRO A 644 -10.62 -5.60 8.46
N ALA A 645 -10.65 -4.53 9.28
CA ALA A 645 -11.84 -4.10 10.00
C ALA A 645 -12.97 -3.64 9.05
N ASN A 646 -12.63 -3.17 7.86
CA ASN A 646 -13.58 -2.69 6.86
C ASN A 646 -13.99 -3.78 5.87
N ARG A 647 -13.48 -5.01 6.01
CA ARG A 647 -13.70 -6.09 5.02
C ARG A 647 -15.19 -6.31 4.73
N GLU A 648 -16.04 -6.37 5.74
CA GLU A 648 -17.49 -6.54 5.53
C GLU A 648 -18.11 -5.39 4.73
N GLU A 649 -17.64 -4.17 4.96
CA GLU A 649 -18.10 -2.98 4.26
C GLU A 649 -17.60 -2.96 2.82
N VAL A 650 -16.35 -3.32 2.57
CA VAL A 650 -15.82 -3.47 1.21
C VAL A 650 -16.56 -4.57 0.45
N LEU A 651 -16.90 -5.69 1.10
CA LEU A 651 -17.74 -6.73 0.50
C LEU A 651 -19.16 -6.23 0.20
N ALA A 652 -19.69 -5.29 1.01
CA ALA A 652 -20.95 -4.61 0.72
C ALA A 652 -20.83 -3.67 -0.50
N TYR A 653 -19.71 -2.95 -0.65
CA TYR A 653 -19.40 -2.18 -1.87
C TYR A 653 -19.34 -3.10 -3.10
N MET A 654 -18.67 -4.25 -3.01
CA MET A 654 -18.61 -5.24 -4.09
C MET A 654 -20.00 -5.75 -4.49
N ARG A 655 -20.87 -5.98 -3.51
CA ARG A 655 -22.27 -6.34 -3.75
C ARG A 655 -23.02 -5.23 -4.48
N ASN A 656 -22.90 -3.99 -4.03
CA ASN A 656 -23.69 -2.89 -4.57
C ASN A 656 -23.18 -2.43 -5.94
N PHE A 657 -21.86 -2.34 -6.11
CA PHE A 657 -21.22 -1.80 -7.31
C PHE A 657 -21.00 -2.88 -8.39
N LEU A 658 -20.56 -4.08 -7.99
CA LEU A 658 -20.21 -5.16 -8.92
C LEU A 658 -21.27 -6.28 -8.98
N SER A 659 -22.31 -6.24 -8.14
CA SER A 659 -23.29 -7.31 -8.01
C SER A 659 -22.67 -8.66 -7.62
N LEU A 660 -21.59 -8.62 -6.80
CA LEU A 660 -20.86 -9.82 -6.35
C LEU A 660 -21.19 -10.15 -4.90
N GLU A 661 -21.39 -11.43 -4.60
CA GLU A 661 -21.63 -11.93 -3.25
C GLU A 661 -20.93 -13.28 -3.01
N GLY A 662 -20.81 -13.65 -1.74
CA GLY A 662 -20.31 -14.97 -1.32
C GLY A 662 -18.88 -15.25 -1.80
N ALA A 663 -18.63 -16.50 -2.18
CA ALA A 663 -17.30 -16.98 -2.54
C ALA A 663 -16.63 -16.21 -3.69
N VAL A 664 -17.40 -15.71 -4.66
CA VAL A 664 -16.84 -14.89 -5.76
C VAL A 664 -16.33 -13.56 -5.22
N ALA A 665 -17.11 -12.89 -4.36
CA ALA A 665 -16.69 -11.61 -3.78
C ALA A 665 -15.45 -11.78 -2.89
N GLU A 666 -15.41 -12.81 -2.06
CA GLU A 666 -14.25 -13.12 -1.22
C GLU A 666 -13.00 -13.42 -2.07
N THR A 667 -13.14 -14.26 -3.11
CA THR A 667 -12.02 -14.61 -4.01
C THR A 667 -11.48 -13.38 -4.74
N VAL A 668 -12.37 -12.53 -5.27
CA VAL A 668 -11.97 -11.28 -5.93
C VAL A 668 -11.25 -10.36 -4.94
N PHE A 669 -11.76 -10.20 -3.72
CA PHE A 669 -11.12 -9.37 -2.70
C PHE A 669 -9.72 -9.91 -2.35
N ASP A 670 -9.62 -11.18 -1.96
CA ASP A 670 -8.38 -11.79 -1.48
C ASP A 670 -7.30 -11.83 -2.56
N SER A 671 -7.71 -12.07 -3.82
CA SER A 671 -6.79 -12.12 -4.94
C SER A 671 -6.24 -10.74 -5.33
N ASN A 672 -6.94 -9.65 -4.99
CA ASN A 672 -6.62 -8.32 -5.54
C ASN A 672 -6.17 -7.32 -4.48
N ILE A 673 -6.49 -7.51 -3.20
CA ILE A 673 -6.22 -6.48 -2.19
C ILE A 673 -4.73 -6.16 -2.04
N GLY A 674 -3.86 -7.19 -2.14
CA GLY A 674 -2.40 -7.04 -2.13
C GLY A 674 -1.79 -6.46 -3.41
N SER A 675 -2.61 -6.13 -4.41
CA SER A 675 -2.14 -5.46 -5.64
C SER A 675 -2.30 -3.95 -5.61
N LEU A 676 -3.08 -3.41 -4.66
CA LEU A 676 -3.33 -1.97 -4.55
C LEU A 676 -2.05 -1.23 -4.12
N SER A 677 -1.80 -0.08 -4.72
CA SER A 677 -0.64 0.75 -4.39
C SER A 677 -0.68 1.24 -2.95
N LEU A 678 0.43 1.09 -2.21
CA LEU A 678 0.49 1.47 -0.80
C LEU A 678 0.42 2.99 -0.61
N ASN A 679 1.16 3.74 -1.42
CA ASN A 679 1.25 5.20 -1.30
C ASN A 679 0.75 5.94 -2.55
N GLY A 680 0.43 5.23 -3.63
CA GLY A 680 0.00 5.80 -4.90
C GLY A 680 1.11 6.49 -5.68
N ALA A 681 2.39 6.33 -5.29
CA ALA A 681 3.51 6.89 -6.01
C ALA A 681 3.70 6.17 -7.35
N LEU A 682 3.88 6.96 -8.41
CA LEU A 682 4.28 6.45 -9.72
C LEU A 682 5.70 5.89 -9.63
N GLN A 683 5.94 4.72 -10.21
CA GLN A 683 7.24 4.03 -10.18
C GLN A 683 8.01 4.27 -11.50
N PRO A 684 9.00 5.19 -11.56
CA PRO A 684 9.57 5.65 -12.83
C PRO A 684 10.17 4.52 -13.68
N ALA A 685 10.97 3.64 -13.07
CA ALA A 685 11.62 2.54 -13.79
C ALA A 685 10.61 1.57 -14.42
N ARG A 686 9.55 1.21 -13.68
CA ARG A 686 8.52 0.28 -14.17
C ARG A 686 7.57 0.94 -15.16
N ILE A 687 7.28 2.23 -15.01
CA ILE A 687 6.53 3.00 -16.01
C ILE A 687 7.35 3.18 -17.28
N GLN A 688 8.68 3.35 -17.18
CA GLN A 688 9.55 3.37 -18.36
C GLN A 688 9.54 2.03 -19.11
N ASN A 689 9.47 0.90 -18.40
CA ASN A 689 9.27 -0.41 -19.03
C ASN A 689 7.97 -0.44 -19.86
N ASN A 690 6.90 0.18 -19.38
CA ASN A 690 5.66 0.33 -20.16
C ASN A 690 5.83 1.25 -21.39
N VAL A 691 6.63 2.31 -21.30
CA VAL A 691 6.97 3.16 -22.46
C VAL A 691 7.71 2.35 -23.53
N ASP A 692 8.71 1.57 -23.12
CA ASP A 692 9.50 0.74 -24.04
C ASP A 692 8.63 -0.31 -24.72
N TYR A 693 7.74 -0.95 -23.95
CA TYR A 693 6.69 -1.82 -24.48
C TYR A 693 5.78 -1.09 -25.48
N ALA A 694 5.29 0.11 -25.14
CA ALA A 694 4.40 0.87 -26.00
C ALA A 694 5.07 1.24 -27.34
N VAL A 695 6.36 1.55 -27.33
CA VAL A 695 7.16 1.76 -28.54
C VAL A 695 7.31 0.46 -29.34
N GLY A 696 7.68 -0.64 -28.66
CA GLY A 696 7.83 -1.95 -29.30
C GLY A 696 6.55 -2.45 -29.98
N ARG A 697 5.38 -2.10 -29.42
CA ARG A 697 4.05 -2.43 -29.95
C ARG A 697 3.53 -1.42 -30.98
N GLY A 698 4.22 -0.30 -31.20
CA GLY A 698 3.75 0.78 -32.07
C GLY A 698 2.52 1.52 -31.53
N ILE A 699 2.25 1.41 -30.22
CA ILE A 699 1.27 2.23 -29.50
C ILE A 699 1.78 3.68 -29.43
N LEU A 700 3.09 3.81 -29.24
CA LEU A 700 3.83 5.07 -29.20
C LEU A 700 4.87 5.08 -30.33
N GLU A 701 5.00 6.18 -31.08
CA GLU A 701 5.96 6.27 -32.19
C GLU A 701 7.41 6.40 -31.71
N GLU A 702 7.64 7.16 -30.64
CA GLU A 702 8.96 7.43 -30.05
C GLU A 702 8.86 7.44 -28.53
N ALA A 703 9.90 6.96 -27.84
CA ALA A 703 9.93 6.95 -26.37
C ALA A 703 9.79 8.37 -25.80
N GLN A 704 9.03 8.50 -24.72
CA GLN A 704 8.85 9.75 -23.97
C GLN A 704 9.56 9.64 -22.61
N ASP A 705 10.13 10.74 -22.14
CA ASP A 705 10.73 10.80 -20.80
C ASP A 705 9.62 10.85 -19.74
N PHE A 706 9.85 10.22 -18.58
CA PHE A 706 8.87 10.09 -17.49
C PHE A 706 8.19 11.41 -17.10
N ASP A 707 8.95 12.49 -17.00
CA ASP A 707 8.45 13.82 -16.60
C ASP A 707 7.53 14.45 -17.67
N GLU A 708 7.58 13.99 -18.92
CA GLU A 708 6.76 14.54 -20.01
C GLU A 708 5.28 14.15 -19.90
N PHE A 709 4.97 13.08 -19.18
CA PHE A 709 3.63 12.49 -19.09
C PHE A 709 3.18 12.19 -17.65
N THR A 710 3.93 12.67 -16.66
CA THR A 710 3.58 12.55 -15.25
C THR A 710 3.54 13.91 -14.57
N VAL A 711 2.80 13.99 -13.46
CA VAL A 711 2.80 15.12 -12.53
C VAL A 711 2.75 14.58 -11.10
N SER A 712 3.50 15.16 -10.18
CA SER A 712 3.38 14.85 -8.76
C SER A 712 2.41 15.83 -8.11
N PRO A 713 1.27 15.37 -7.57
CA PRO A 713 0.32 16.23 -6.88
C PRO A 713 0.72 16.54 -5.43
#